data_AF-A0A377GJY0-F1
#
_entry.id   AF-A0A377GJY0-F1
#
_cell.length_a   1.000
_cell.length_b   1.000
_cell.length_c   1.000
_cell.angle_alpha   90.00
_cell.angle_beta   90.00
_cell.angle_gamma   90.00
#
_symmetry.space_group_name_H-M   'P 1'
#
loop_
_entity.id
_entity.type
_entity.pdbx_description
1 polymer ?
#
loop_
_entity_poly.entity_id
_entity_poly.type
_entity_poly.pdbx_seq_one_letter_code
_entity_poly.pdbx_strand_id
1 'polypeptide(L)'
;MTPQHVISQLLESDAHPYAQNLDLLKKIIMTAYLGRLQINGFPPDNKIAFGSYLFDNEQIMFDFTRVSDEKRALFKQWLLDPHQKDKNKAFLSGVTVNEYRGFTAEVALTWWGRIVSWFQGQYLEHWKISDLDLSLKNISHYQLTGIQMCHGHHGILIGFNQFLVPGTGTKYKDPNDSQQEPLGNTKRVFITDKLVDQLISLNIKNINFESICKSAHPQSIEVSDPQERLDKMHDYRKMQRFMSLKPWYVRIWSWFFPWINEENVKSKSIKEKHVVPLYQTKKIEIFRFLKSHEILVRERKPNIENIVLCGGGAKIFAHIGVWKALNEAKICPEKFAGSSAGAIMALMCYLGYTAAEIEALFKHFKHEHLVHFDININGISEAHSLKTALDYAIAYKLDQIVSKYQIPYPHGTITFATLEEIRQKCPGCGIGKELVVTATNKRQGKTRYFSYFRSPNFEVSEAVKTSASFPVVYRSTLIDGEEHNDGGILNNFPTEAFFDDHSTLLESEYGNNLKVLAVKFDDGPERKAIDRVMDRVYRENVVLNWIYRLLTGVSDPASGWEKDRLKLRKYACQSIIINVDNVSTSSFTVGEETRKQMIDSGYQETINYLDMRYQKNDSQEYENEEFMYTTFSSLGELLSYCCYRGDRPWFEIVYRLIEESSAPNQGELMQQAQELQRLYFSTKTTSPKSPSPKTPKQDDNQLTFFGHEMPHASSSSIRKDHHKILLAIYPVFLKLSQDLLKDSTDKKIFDYARHAFSLKAPFDCLRHFAKIRNETHIVFHIAINLLRELKRNPSEKVYGAMSQLLDLLNSNNNLCREEYFSRWDLSFSQCSRILGLLSKNSEINPRMLRSLSRKYEPMQTVISGVYYEDDYGDLESDDSFSFSM
;
A
#
# COMPACT_ATOMS: atom_id res chain seq x y z
N MET A 1 -17.60 -28.40 -31.06
CA MET A 1 -16.40 -28.83 -30.29
C MET A 1 -16.12 -27.78 -29.22
N THR A 2 -15.69 -28.20 -28.03
CA THR A 2 -15.30 -27.25 -26.99
C THR A 2 -13.92 -26.65 -27.32
N PRO A 3 -13.60 -25.41 -26.88
CA PRO A 3 -12.32 -24.78 -27.18
C PRO A 3 -11.11 -25.64 -26.83
N GLN A 4 -11.18 -26.41 -25.74
CA GLN A 4 -10.09 -27.28 -25.29
C GLN A 4 -9.71 -28.32 -26.34
N HIS A 5 -10.70 -28.92 -27.02
CA HIS A 5 -10.45 -29.97 -28.00
C HIS A 5 -9.80 -29.42 -29.28
N VAL A 6 -10.30 -28.26 -29.77
CA VAL A 6 -9.73 -27.58 -30.94
C VAL A 6 -8.29 -27.16 -30.69
N ILE A 7 -8.00 -26.66 -29.49
CA ILE A 7 -6.66 -26.18 -29.13
C ILE A 7 -5.69 -27.34 -28.94
N SER A 8 -6.15 -28.47 -28.41
CA SER A 8 -5.33 -29.67 -28.29
C SER A 8 -4.88 -30.17 -29.67
N GLN A 9 -5.81 -30.27 -30.62
CA GLN A 9 -5.50 -30.64 -32.01
C GLN A 9 -4.52 -29.66 -32.67
N LEU A 10 -4.71 -28.37 -32.41
CA LEU A 10 -3.85 -27.31 -32.94
C LEU A 10 -2.42 -27.39 -32.36
N LEU A 11 -2.26 -27.79 -31.10
CA LEU A 11 -0.96 -27.88 -30.43
C LEU A 11 -0.18 -29.18 -30.75
N GLU A 12 -0.86 -30.22 -31.22
CA GLU A 12 -0.29 -31.51 -31.64
C GLU A 12 0.19 -31.54 -33.10
N SER A 13 -0.20 -30.55 -33.91
CA SER A 13 0.18 -30.48 -35.33
C SER A 13 1.60 -29.96 -35.52
N ASP A 14 2.57 -30.87 -35.61
CA ASP A 14 3.99 -30.55 -35.84
C ASP A 14 4.27 -30.01 -37.26
N ALA A 15 3.35 -30.21 -38.21
CA ALA A 15 3.47 -29.80 -39.62
C ALA A 15 2.67 -28.52 -39.96
N HIS A 16 2.40 -27.66 -38.97
CA HIS A 16 1.59 -26.46 -39.16
C HIS A 16 2.41 -25.29 -39.75
N PRO A 17 1.86 -24.48 -40.68
CA PRO A 17 2.55 -23.30 -41.25
C PRO A 17 3.02 -22.29 -40.20
N TYR A 18 2.39 -22.27 -39.02
CA TYR A 18 2.67 -21.36 -37.92
C TYR A 18 3.26 -22.06 -36.69
N ALA A 19 4.01 -23.15 -36.87
CA ALA A 19 4.58 -23.95 -35.78
C ALA A 19 5.38 -23.14 -34.74
N GLN A 20 6.08 -22.08 -35.15
CA GLN A 20 6.79 -21.19 -34.22
C GLN A 20 5.84 -20.38 -33.33
N ASN A 21 4.72 -19.89 -33.85
CA ASN A 21 3.72 -19.15 -33.06
C ASN A 21 2.92 -20.08 -32.13
N LEU A 22 2.80 -21.37 -32.47
CA LEU A 22 2.24 -22.38 -31.57
C LEU A 22 3.15 -22.61 -30.34
N ASP A 23 4.47 -22.52 -30.48
CA ASP A 23 5.39 -22.58 -29.34
C ASP A 23 5.21 -21.38 -28.39
N LEU A 24 4.97 -20.17 -28.92
CA LEU A 24 4.59 -19.01 -28.12
C LEU A 24 3.30 -19.28 -27.31
N LEU A 25 2.29 -19.86 -27.94
CA LEU A 25 1.05 -20.26 -27.25
C LEU A 25 1.32 -21.27 -26.13
N LYS A 26 2.15 -22.30 -26.38
CA LYS A 26 2.57 -23.29 -25.38
C LYS A 26 3.23 -22.63 -24.16
N LYS A 27 4.13 -21.66 -24.38
CA LYS A 27 4.78 -20.89 -23.31
C LYS A 27 3.79 -20.06 -22.49
N ILE A 28 2.81 -19.44 -23.13
CA ILE A 28 1.75 -18.67 -22.44
C ILE A 28 0.91 -19.61 -21.57
N ILE A 29 0.48 -20.75 -22.10
CA ILE A 29 -0.29 -21.76 -21.35
C ILE A 29 0.51 -22.22 -20.12
N MET A 30 1.79 -22.57 -20.29
CA MET A 30 2.62 -23.04 -19.18
C MET A 30 2.89 -21.96 -18.13
N THR A 31 3.09 -20.72 -18.56
CA THR A 31 3.25 -19.59 -17.63
C THR A 31 1.98 -19.39 -16.80
N ALA A 32 0.80 -19.48 -17.42
CA ALA A 32 -0.47 -19.36 -16.72
C ALA A 32 -0.80 -20.57 -15.83
N TYR A 33 -0.35 -21.79 -16.20
CA TYR A 33 -0.59 -23.03 -15.47
C TYR A 33 0.26 -23.18 -14.20
N LEU A 34 1.53 -22.75 -14.28
CA LEU A 34 2.47 -22.81 -13.15
C LEU A 34 2.52 -21.50 -12.35
N GLY A 35 2.04 -20.40 -12.93
CA GLY A 35 1.89 -19.14 -12.23
C GLY A 35 0.71 -19.13 -11.28
N ARG A 36 0.69 -18.14 -10.38
CA ARG A 36 -0.48 -17.95 -9.50
C ARG A 36 -1.57 -17.20 -10.25
N LEU A 37 -2.44 -17.96 -10.92
CA LEU A 37 -3.64 -17.44 -11.58
C LEU A 37 -4.66 -16.97 -10.53
N GLN A 38 -5.19 -15.78 -10.72
CA GLN A 38 -6.24 -15.16 -9.91
C GLN A 38 -7.35 -14.65 -10.83
N ILE A 39 -8.59 -14.95 -10.46
CA ILE A 39 -9.83 -14.55 -11.11
C ILE A 39 -10.52 -13.53 -10.20
N ASN A 40 -10.58 -12.27 -10.63
CA ASN A 40 -11.07 -11.14 -9.82
C ASN A 40 -10.48 -11.16 -8.38
N GLY A 41 -9.18 -11.44 -8.26
CA GLY A 41 -8.47 -11.44 -6.98
C GLY A 41 -8.53 -12.74 -6.17
N PHE A 42 -9.10 -13.82 -6.73
CA PHE A 42 -9.24 -15.09 -6.03
C PHE A 42 -8.80 -16.32 -6.85
N PRO A 43 -8.47 -17.47 -6.24
CA PRO A 43 -8.02 -18.67 -6.98
C PRO A 43 -9.08 -19.25 -7.94
N PRO A 44 -8.73 -19.92 -9.04
CA PRO A 44 -9.70 -20.53 -9.95
C PRO A 44 -10.62 -21.55 -9.26
N ASP A 45 -11.83 -21.76 -9.79
CA ASP A 45 -12.75 -22.81 -9.32
C ASP A 45 -12.35 -24.16 -9.92
N ASN A 46 -12.29 -25.21 -9.09
CA ASN A 46 -11.92 -26.56 -9.53
C ASN A 46 -12.97 -27.22 -10.43
N LYS A 47 -14.21 -26.70 -10.46
CA LYS A 47 -15.28 -27.17 -11.36
C LYS A 47 -15.13 -26.65 -12.79
N ILE A 48 -14.24 -25.68 -13.02
CA ILE A 48 -14.03 -25.06 -14.33
C ILE A 48 -12.66 -25.48 -14.88
N ALA A 49 -12.66 -26.08 -16.06
CA ALA A 49 -11.43 -26.45 -16.76
C ALA A 49 -10.55 -25.21 -17.03
N PHE A 50 -9.24 -25.36 -16.88
CA PHE A 50 -8.26 -24.30 -17.07
C PHE A 50 -8.34 -23.65 -18.46
N GLY A 51 -8.52 -24.46 -19.51
CA GLY A 51 -8.71 -23.95 -20.87
C GLY A 51 -9.95 -23.05 -21.02
N SER A 52 -10.99 -23.26 -20.21
CA SER A 52 -12.18 -22.39 -20.21
C SER A 52 -11.90 -20.99 -19.64
N TYR A 53 -10.88 -20.84 -18.79
CA TYR A 53 -10.42 -19.53 -18.31
C TYR A 53 -9.45 -18.88 -19.31
N LEU A 54 -8.60 -19.67 -19.97
CA LEU A 54 -7.64 -19.13 -20.93
C LEU A 54 -8.32 -18.60 -22.21
N PHE A 55 -9.25 -19.39 -22.75
CA PHE A 55 -9.80 -19.20 -24.10
C PHE A 55 -11.25 -18.72 -24.04
N ASP A 56 -11.41 -17.49 -23.56
CA ASP A 56 -12.64 -16.73 -23.59
C ASP A 56 -12.40 -15.28 -24.03
N ASN A 57 -13.42 -14.42 -23.96
CA ASN A 57 -13.34 -13.02 -24.40
C ASN A 57 -12.54 -12.12 -23.44
N GLU A 58 -12.17 -12.61 -22.26
CA GLU A 58 -11.38 -11.85 -21.31
C GLU A 58 -9.88 -11.95 -21.62
N GLN A 59 -9.11 -10.93 -21.27
CA GLN A 59 -7.66 -10.92 -21.44
C GLN A 59 -6.94 -11.38 -20.17
N ILE A 60 -5.69 -11.83 -20.31
CA ILE A 60 -4.85 -12.31 -19.21
C ILE A 60 -3.72 -11.33 -18.97
N MET A 61 -3.56 -10.89 -17.72
CA MET A 61 -2.41 -10.07 -17.31
C MET A 61 -1.33 -10.95 -16.71
N PHE A 62 -0.16 -11.02 -17.34
CA PHE A 62 1.05 -11.52 -16.71
C PHE A 62 1.66 -10.39 -15.87
N ASP A 63 1.73 -10.59 -14.56
CA ASP A 63 2.14 -9.59 -13.60
C ASP A 63 3.60 -9.80 -13.17
N PHE A 64 4.44 -8.78 -13.38
CA PHE A 64 5.86 -8.76 -13.07
C PHE A 64 6.20 -7.96 -11.82
N THR A 65 5.23 -7.56 -11.00
CA THR A 65 5.50 -6.80 -9.77
C THR A 65 6.37 -7.56 -8.78
N ARG A 66 6.43 -8.91 -8.89
CA ARG A 66 7.22 -9.82 -8.04
C ARG A 66 8.41 -10.45 -8.76
N VAL A 67 8.77 -9.90 -9.92
CA VAL A 67 9.89 -10.36 -10.73
C VAL A 67 10.98 -9.30 -10.71
N SER A 68 12.21 -9.69 -10.40
CA SER A 68 13.36 -8.79 -10.48
C SER A 68 13.59 -8.33 -11.93
N ASP A 69 14.23 -7.17 -12.10
CA ASP A 69 14.49 -6.62 -13.44
C ASP A 69 15.28 -7.60 -14.33
N GLU A 70 16.21 -8.34 -13.74
CA GLU A 70 17.03 -9.36 -14.40
C GLU A 70 16.18 -10.56 -14.86
N LYS A 71 15.41 -11.17 -13.96
CA LYS A 71 14.54 -12.31 -14.31
C LYS A 71 13.44 -11.90 -15.27
N ARG A 72 12.94 -10.66 -15.19
CA ARG A 72 11.96 -10.13 -16.15
C ARG A 72 12.55 -10.03 -17.55
N ALA A 73 13.81 -9.59 -17.68
CA ALA A 73 14.50 -9.55 -18.95
C ALA A 73 14.68 -10.97 -19.52
N LEU A 74 15.16 -11.91 -18.70
CA LEU A 74 15.31 -13.33 -19.08
C LEU A 74 13.97 -13.96 -19.49
N PHE A 75 12.89 -13.69 -18.75
CA PHE A 75 11.55 -14.17 -19.07
C PHE A 75 11.07 -13.63 -20.42
N LYS A 76 11.21 -12.32 -20.67
CA LYS A 76 10.84 -11.72 -21.96
C LYS A 76 11.65 -12.30 -23.11
N GLN A 77 12.94 -12.54 -22.89
CA GLN A 77 13.84 -13.17 -23.84
C GLN A 77 13.34 -14.57 -24.20
N TRP A 78 13.12 -15.43 -23.20
CA TRP A 78 12.61 -16.79 -23.39
C TRP A 78 11.22 -16.82 -24.06
N LEU A 79 10.33 -15.91 -23.65
CA LEU A 79 8.96 -15.85 -24.15
C LEU A 79 8.90 -15.36 -25.60
N LEU A 80 9.65 -14.31 -25.97
CA LEU A 80 9.39 -13.54 -27.19
C LEU A 80 10.50 -13.58 -28.24
N ASP A 81 11.77 -13.71 -27.86
CA ASP A 81 12.89 -13.62 -28.82
C ASP A 81 12.77 -14.59 -30.00
N PRO A 82 12.37 -15.86 -29.81
CA PRO A 82 12.21 -16.80 -30.93
C PRO A 82 11.12 -16.40 -31.93
N HIS A 83 10.22 -15.48 -31.55
CA HIS A 83 8.99 -15.16 -32.29
C HIS A 83 8.98 -13.73 -32.85
N GLN A 84 10.10 -13.00 -32.77
CA GLN A 84 10.16 -11.60 -33.22
C GLN A 84 9.97 -11.43 -34.73
N LYS A 85 10.32 -12.45 -35.54
CA LYS A 85 10.21 -12.39 -37.01
C LYS A 85 8.77 -12.46 -37.51
N ASP A 86 7.92 -13.20 -36.81
CA ASP A 86 6.52 -13.44 -37.20
C ASP A 86 5.55 -12.38 -36.62
N LYS A 87 6.12 -11.38 -35.93
CA LYS A 87 5.39 -10.35 -35.21
C LYS A 87 4.87 -9.27 -36.15
N ASN A 88 3.55 -9.09 -36.15
CA ASN A 88 2.86 -8.01 -36.85
C ASN A 88 2.39 -6.93 -35.87
N LYS A 89 2.17 -5.71 -36.38
CA LYS A 89 1.61 -4.60 -35.61
C LYS A 89 0.12 -4.47 -35.89
N ALA A 90 -0.69 -4.50 -34.84
CA ALA A 90 -2.13 -4.23 -34.90
C ALA A 90 -2.42 -2.82 -34.34
N PHE A 91 -3.04 -1.97 -35.15
CA PHE A 91 -3.44 -0.61 -34.78
C PHE A 91 -4.93 -0.56 -34.40
N LEU A 92 -5.36 0.57 -33.81
CA LEU A 92 -6.75 0.83 -33.42
C LEU A 92 -7.37 -0.23 -32.47
N SER A 93 -6.53 -0.86 -31.65
CA SER A 93 -6.99 -1.78 -30.61
C SER A 93 -7.95 -1.09 -29.65
N GLY A 94 -8.95 -1.85 -29.19
CA GLY A 94 -9.90 -1.40 -28.19
C GLY A 94 -9.38 -1.38 -26.77
N VAL A 95 -8.14 -1.84 -26.54
CA VAL A 95 -7.54 -1.91 -25.21
C VAL A 95 -6.10 -1.40 -25.22
N THR A 96 -5.68 -0.85 -24.09
CA THR A 96 -4.29 -0.49 -23.79
C THR A 96 -3.96 -0.85 -22.35
N VAL A 97 -2.71 -0.67 -21.96
CA VAL A 97 -2.28 -0.85 -20.57
C VAL A 97 -2.00 0.49 -19.89
N ASN A 98 -2.27 0.54 -18.60
CA ASN A 98 -2.00 1.69 -17.75
C ASN A 98 -1.26 1.27 -16.48
N GLU A 99 -0.32 2.10 -16.03
CA GLU A 99 0.66 1.82 -14.97
C GLU A 99 0.47 2.68 -13.71
N TYR A 100 -0.45 3.65 -13.75
CA TYR A 100 -0.64 4.65 -12.67
C TYR A 100 -1.00 4.07 -11.29
N ARG A 101 -1.33 2.78 -11.22
CA ARG A 101 -1.67 2.09 -9.96
C ARG A 101 -0.46 1.39 -9.32
N GLY A 102 0.72 1.49 -9.93
CA GLY A 102 1.91 0.75 -9.49
C GLY A 102 1.99 -0.67 -10.07
N PHE A 103 1.08 -1.01 -10.97
CA PHE A 103 1.03 -2.28 -11.69
C PHE A 103 0.34 -2.06 -13.05
N THR A 104 0.58 -2.98 -13.99
CA THR A 104 -0.04 -2.96 -15.31
C THR A 104 -1.51 -3.37 -15.21
N ALA A 105 -2.41 -2.49 -15.64
CA ALA A 105 -3.84 -2.72 -15.70
C ALA A 105 -4.37 -2.50 -17.11
N GLU A 106 -5.30 -3.35 -17.55
CA GLU A 106 -6.03 -3.19 -18.80
C GLU A 106 -6.95 -1.97 -18.72
N VAL A 107 -7.01 -1.20 -19.80
CA VAL A 107 -7.92 -0.06 -19.95
C VAL A 107 -8.58 -0.13 -21.32
N ALA A 108 -9.92 -0.18 -21.31
CA ALA A 108 -10.70 -0.09 -22.53
C ALA A 108 -10.64 1.33 -23.11
N LEU A 109 -10.42 1.42 -24.43
CA LEU A 109 -10.38 2.66 -25.18
C LEU A 109 -11.71 2.90 -25.89
N THR A 110 -12.24 4.12 -25.71
CA THR A 110 -13.33 4.67 -26.52
C THR A 110 -12.87 4.82 -27.97
N TRP A 111 -13.82 4.94 -28.91
CA TRP A 111 -13.50 5.14 -30.33
C TRP A 111 -12.48 6.27 -30.58
N TRP A 112 -12.70 7.43 -29.95
CA TRP A 112 -11.75 8.55 -29.99
C TRP A 112 -10.41 8.20 -29.35
N GLY A 113 -10.41 7.47 -28.23
CA GLY A 113 -9.19 6.99 -27.59
C GLY A 113 -8.36 6.09 -28.50
N ARG A 114 -8.99 5.23 -29.32
CA ARG A 114 -8.29 4.37 -30.29
C ARG A 114 -7.58 5.18 -31.37
N ILE A 115 -8.25 6.22 -31.89
CA ILE A 115 -7.70 7.12 -32.90
C ILE A 115 -6.52 7.92 -32.33
N VAL A 116 -6.67 8.50 -31.13
CA VAL A 116 -5.59 9.23 -30.45
C VAL A 116 -4.39 8.32 -30.18
N SER A 117 -4.63 7.11 -29.67
CA SER A 117 -3.62 6.09 -29.42
C SER A 117 -2.85 5.73 -30.69
N TRP A 118 -3.54 5.65 -31.84
CA TRP A 118 -2.93 5.39 -33.14
C TRP A 118 -2.04 6.56 -33.59
N PHE A 119 -2.49 7.81 -33.46
CA PHE A 119 -1.66 8.99 -33.75
C PHE A 119 -0.42 9.09 -32.86
N GLN A 120 -0.50 8.60 -31.61
CA GLN A 120 0.63 8.49 -30.69
C GLN A 120 1.57 7.31 -31.02
N GLY A 121 1.29 6.55 -32.08
CA GLY A 121 2.10 5.43 -32.51
C GLY A 121 2.03 4.19 -31.61
N GLN A 122 1.01 4.09 -30.74
CA GLN A 122 0.80 2.89 -29.93
C GLN A 122 0.17 1.78 -30.79
N TYR A 123 0.67 0.55 -30.63
CA TYR A 123 0.20 -0.64 -31.34
C TYR A 123 0.24 -1.85 -30.42
N LEU A 124 -0.54 -2.87 -30.77
CA LEU A 124 -0.43 -4.20 -30.16
C LEU A 124 0.45 -5.07 -31.03
N GLU A 125 1.21 -5.94 -30.39
CA GLU A 125 1.96 -6.98 -31.06
C GLU A 125 1.02 -8.15 -31.36
N HIS A 126 1.07 -8.68 -32.57
CA HIS A 126 0.17 -9.72 -33.03
C HIS A 126 0.93 -10.86 -33.71
N TRP A 127 0.59 -12.09 -33.32
CA TRP A 127 1.11 -13.32 -33.94
C TRP A 127 -0.05 -14.15 -34.47
N LYS A 128 0.06 -14.58 -35.71
CA LYS A 128 -0.95 -15.42 -36.36
C LYS A 128 -0.69 -16.89 -36.05
N ILE A 129 -1.70 -17.61 -35.57
CA ILE A 129 -1.59 -19.03 -35.19
C ILE A 129 -2.30 -19.94 -36.19
N SER A 130 -3.43 -19.50 -36.74
CA SER A 130 -4.16 -20.23 -37.78
C SER A 130 -4.83 -19.26 -38.75
N ASP A 131 -5.18 -19.77 -39.92
CA ASP A 131 -6.08 -19.08 -40.84
C ASP A 131 -7.53 -19.20 -40.34
N LEU A 132 -8.34 -18.17 -40.59
CA LEU A 132 -9.77 -18.19 -40.32
C LEU A 132 -10.47 -18.97 -41.43
N ASP A 133 -11.16 -20.05 -41.08
CA ASP A 133 -11.89 -20.88 -42.04
C ASP A 133 -13.39 -20.60 -41.94
N LEU A 134 -13.92 -19.89 -42.94
CA LEU A 134 -15.35 -19.55 -43.04
C LEU A 134 -16.15 -20.54 -43.90
N SER A 135 -15.60 -21.73 -44.20
CA SER A 135 -16.33 -22.76 -44.93
C SER A 135 -17.59 -23.20 -44.16
N LEU A 136 -18.64 -23.59 -44.90
CA LEU A 136 -19.93 -24.01 -44.31
C LEU A 136 -19.79 -25.12 -43.25
N LYS A 137 -18.74 -25.94 -43.34
CA LYS A 137 -18.43 -27.01 -42.38
C LYS A 137 -17.85 -26.48 -41.07
N ASN A 138 -17.01 -25.45 -41.12
CA ASN A 138 -16.23 -24.96 -39.98
C ASN A 138 -16.72 -23.61 -39.41
N ILE A 139 -17.67 -22.94 -40.08
CA ILE A 139 -18.28 -21.67 -39.64
C ILE A 139 -19.06 -21.78 -38.33
N SER A 140 -19.43 -23.00 -37.91
CA SER A 140 -20.12 -23.30 -36.65
C SER A 140 -19.18 -23.78 -35.54
N HIS A 141 -17.86 -23.70 -35.75
CA HIS A 141 -16.85 -24.20 -34.82
C HIS A 141 -15.99 -23.07 -34.26
N TYR A 142 -15.57 -23.25 -33.01
CA TYR A 142 -14.62 -22.37 -32.36
C TYR A 142 -13.28 -22.40 -33.10
N GLN A 143 -12.66 -21.24 -33.30
CA GLN A 143 -11.34 -21.11 -33.94
C GLN A 143 -10.46 -20.11 -33.19
N LEU A 144 -9.18 -20.43 -33.06
CA LEU A 144 -8.15 -19.56 -32.47
C LEU A 144 -7.17 -19.13 -33.57
N THR A 145 -7.23 -17.87 -33.99
CA THR A 145 -6.50 -17.39 -35.17
C THR A 145 -5.22 -16.63 -34.82
N GLY A 146 -5.10 -16.11 -33.60
CA GLY A 146 -3.87 -15.42 -33.21
C GLY A 146 -3.78 -14.97 -31.76
N ILE A 147 -2.59 -14.48 -31.40
CA ILE A 147 -2.22 -13.93 -30.09
C ILE A 147 -2.06 -12.42 -30.25
N GLN A 148 -2.51 -11.66 -29.26
CA GLN A 148 -2.27 -10.23 -29.14
C GLN A 148 -1.59 -9.94 -27.82
N MET A 149 -0.60 -9.03 -27.83
CA MET A 149 0.04 -8.55 -26.61
C MET A 149 0.13 -7.03 -26.57
N CYS A 150 -0.11 -6.48 -25.37
CA CYS A 150 0.18 -5.10 -25.03
C CYS A 150 1.16 -5.07 -23.86
N HIS A 151 2.32 -4.43 -24.06
CA HIS A 151 3.41 -4.42 -23.10
C HIS A 151 3.29 -3.28 -22.11
N GLY A 152 3.27 -3.64 -20.82
CA GLY A 152 3.45 -2.72 -19.71
C GLY A 152 4.88 -2.75 -19.16
N HIS A 153 5.14 -1.84 -18.22
CA HIS A 153 6.36 -1.85 -17.43
C HIS A 153 6.34 -2.97 -16.40
N HIS A 154 5.19 -3.20 -15.75
CA HIS A 154 5.03 -4.19 -14.68
C HIS A 154 4.27 -5.45 -15.12
N GLY A 155 4.13 -5.68 -16.42
CA GLY A 155 3.36 -6.82 -16.92
C GLY A 155 3.15 -6.83 -18.43
N ILE A 156 2.52 -7.89 -18.92
CA ILE A 156 2.10 -8.05 -20.32
C ILE A 156 0.63 -8.44 -20.32
N LEU A 157 -0.18 -7.66 -21.02
CA LEU A 157 -1.58 -7.99 -21.28
C LEU A 157 -1.65 -8.87 -22.53
N ILE A 158 -2.27 -10.04 -22.41
CA ILE A 158 -2.35 -11.05 -23.46
C ILE A 158 -3.81 -11.30 -23.80
N GLY A 159 -4.15 -11.14 -25.08
CA GLY A 159 -5.45 -11.47 -25.64
C GLY A 159 -5.33 -12.50 -26.75
N PHE A 160 -6.46 -13.12 -27.10
CA PHE A 160 -6.54 -14.10 -28.18
C PHE A 160 -7.60 -13.70 -29.20
N ASN A 161 -7.23 -13.76 -30.48
CA ASN A 161 -8.15 -13.57 -31.58
C ASN A 161 -8.91 -14.87 -31.82
N GLN A 162 -10.20 -14.87 -31.50
CA GLN A 162 -11.01 -16.06 -31.46
C GLN A 162 -12.34 -15.84 -32.19
N PHE A 163 -12.88 -16.91 -32.77
CA PHE A 163 -14.21 -16.94 -33.41
C PHE A 163 -15.12 -17.93 -32.68
N LEU A 164 -16.40 -17.59 -32.53
CA LEU A 164 -17.40 -18.37 -31.78
C LEU A 164 -16.96 -18.73 -30.35
N VAL A 165 -16.50 -17.71 -29.60
CA VAL A 165 -16.11 -17.85 -28.21
C VAL A 165 -17.33 -18.18 -27.33
N PRO A 166 -17.27 -19.19 -26.45
CA PRO A 166 -18.33 -19.46 -25.50
C PRO A 166 -18.55 -18.26 -24.55
N GLY A 167 -19.81 -18.01 -24.17
CA GLY A 167 -20.13 -16.99 -23.18
C GLY A 167 -19.43 -17.26 -21.84
N THR A 168 -19.18 -16.19 -21.07
CA THR A 168 -18.46 -16.34 -19.80
C THR A 168 -19.29 -16.96 -18.68
N GLY A 169 -20.64 -16.93 -18.78
CA GLY A 169 -21.54 -17.52 -17.80
C GLY A 169 -21.35 -16.93 -16.40
N THR A 170 -21.26 -17.78 -15.39
CA THR A 170 -21.04 -17.37 -13.99
C THR A 170 -19.56 -17.33 -13.59
N LYS A 171 -18.63 -17.39 -14.56
CA LYS A 171 -17.18 -17.45 -14.26
C LYS A 171 -16.64 -16.20 -13.55
N TYR A 172 -17.19 -15.02 -13.86
CA TYR A 172 -16.61 -13.74 -13.44
C TYR A 172 -17.58 -12.80 -12.75
N LYS A 173 -18.89 -12.95 -12.96
CA LYS A 173 -19.92 -12.08 -12.40
C LYS A 173 -21.24 -12.84 -12.25
N ASP A 174 -22.13 -12.26 -11.44
CA ASP A 174 -23.51 -12.71 -11.35
C ASP A 174 -24.25 -12.48 -12.68
N PRO A 175 -25.13 -13.40 -13.13
CA PRO A 175 -25.93 -13.19 -14.34
C PRO A 175 -26.77 -11.91 -14.32
N ASN A 176 -27.17 -11.44 -13.13
CA ASN A 176 -27.95 -10.22 -12.93
C ASN A 176 -27.07 -8.96 -12.81
N ASP A 177 -25.74 -9.10 -12.83
CA ASP A 177 -24.83 -7.96 -12.79
C ASP A 177 -24.86 -7.18 -14.12
N SER A 178 -25.21 -5.89 -14.02
CA SER A 178 -25.33 -4.94 -15.12
C SER A 178 -24.04 -4.62 -15.88
N GLN A 179 -22.87 -5.04 -15.39
CA GLN A 179 -21.59 -4.80 -16.08
C GLN A 179 -21.57 -5.46 -17.48
N GLN A 180 -21.14 -4.72 -18.50
CA GLN A 180 -21.02 -5.25 -19.86
C GLN A 180 -19.77 -6.12 -20.01
N GLU A 181 -19.88 -7.20 -20.78
CA GLU A 181 -18.74 -8.05 -21.16
C GLU A 181 -18.09 -7.54 -22.46
N PRO A 182 -16.75 -7.64 -22.60
CA PRO A 182 -15.80 -8.12 -21.59
C PRO A 182 -15.62 -7.13 -20.43
N LEU A 183 -15.44 -7.67 -19.23
CA LEU A 183 -15.27 -6.94 -17.98
C LEU A 183 -13.89 -6.29 -17.84
N GLY A 184 -12.85 -6.91 -18.39
CA GLY A 184 -11.46 -6.46 -18.30
C GLY A 184 -10.86 -6.60 -16.88
N ASN A 185 -9.53 -6.75 -16.82
CA ASN A 185 -8.78 -7.01 -15.58
C ASN A 185 -9.31 -8.20 -14.74
N THR A 186 -9.94 -9.19 -15.37
CA THR A 186 -10.54 -10.34 -14.69
C THR A 186 -9.51 -11.42 -14.35
N LYS A 187 -8.51 -11.65 -15.23
CA LYS A 187 -7.51 -12.70 -15.09
C LYS A 187 -6.11 -12.10 -14.88
N ARG A 188 -5.45 -12.49 -13.79
CA ARG A 188 -4.07 -12.07 -13.48
C ARG A 188 -3.24 -13.26 -13.05
N VAL A 189 -2.05 -13.39 -13.62
CA VAL A 189 -1.06 -14.43 -13.28
C VAL A 189 0.13 -13.75 -12.64
N PHE A 190 0.35 -14.00 -11.35
CA PHE A 190 1.55 -13.52 -10.66
C PHE A 190 2.73 -14.43 -10.98
N ILE A 191 3.82 -13.81 -11.44
CA ILE A 191 5.07 -14.49 -11.80
C ILE A 191 6.12 -14.11 -10.76
N THR A 192 6.96 -15.07 -10.38
CA THR A 192 8.08 -14.89 -9.43
C THR A 192 9.40 -15.28 -10.10
N ASP A 193 10.52 -14.83 -9.53
CA ASP A 193 11.86 -15.19 -10.01
C ASP A 193 12.06 -16.71 -10.10
N LYS A 194 11.60 -17.45 -9.07
CA LYS A 194 11.66 -18.92 -9.03
C LYS A 194 10.83 -19.57 -10.15
N LEU A 195 9.66 -19.01 -10.45
CA LEU A 195 8.84 -19.49 -11.56
C LEU A 195 9.53 -19.27 -12.91
N VAL A 196 10.17 -18.11 -13.11
CA VAL A 196 10.93 -17.84 -14.33
C VAL A 196 12.03 -18.89 -14.52
N ASP A 197 12.78 -19.20 -13.47
CA ASP A 197 13.82 -20.24 -13.51
C ASP A 197 13.24 -21.63 -13.85
N GLN A 198 12.09 -21.95 -13.26
CA GLN A 198 11.37 -23.18 -13.59
C GLN A 198 10.98 -23.20 -15.07
N LEU A 199 10.30 -22.15 -15.56
CA LEU A 199 9.82 -22.05 -16.95
C LEU A 199 10.93 -22.17 -17.98
N ILE A 200 12.06 -21.49 -17.76
CA ILE A 200 13.21 -21.53 -18.67
C ILE A 200 13.81 -22.95 -18.73
N SER A 201 13.76 -23.69 -17.63
CA SER A 201 14.30 -25.05 -17.55
C SER A 201 13.33 -26.15 -18.07
N LEU A 202 12.07 -25.81 -18.36
CA LEU A 202 11.06 -26.77 -18.80
C LEU A 202 11.28 -27.22 -20.24
N ASN A 203 11.21 -28.54 -20.46
CA ASN A 203 11.11 -29.08 -21.81
C ASN A 203 9.64 -29.14 -22.24
N ILE A 204 9.21 -28.11 -22.98
CA ILE A 204 7.84 -27.91 -23.44
C ILE A 204 7.37 -29.04 -24.38
N LYS A 205 8.28 -29.71 -25.09
CA LYS A 205 7.92 -30.72 -26.11
C LYS A 205 7.27 -31.97 -25.52
N ASN A 206 7.56 -32.31 -24.28
CA ASN A 206 7.07 -33.54 -23.64
C ASN A 206 5.78 -33.33 -22.82
N ILE A 207 5.15 -32.15 -22.94
CA ILE A 207 3.99 -31.77 -22.13
C ILE A 207 2.70 -32.14 -22.87
N ASN A 208 1.79 -32.83 -22.19
CA ASN A 208 0.45 -33.10 -22.70
C ASN A 208 -0.48 -31.90 -22.46
N PHE A 209 -0.59 -31.03 -23.48
CA PHE A 209 -1.42 -29.82 -23.41
C PHE A 209 -2.93 -30.11 -23.43
N GLU A 210 -3.35 -31.27 -23.95
CA GLU A 210 -4.76 -31.66 -23.92
C GLU A 210 -5.22 -31.90 -22.48
N SER A 211 -4.43 -32.65 -21.72
CA SER A 211 -4.67 -32.89 -20.30
C SER A 211 -4.71 -31.59 -19.51
N ILE A 212 -3.74 -30.69 -19.74
CA ILE A 212 -3.67 -29.37 -19.09
C ILE A 212 -4.90 -28.51 -19.41
N CYS A 213 -5.33 -28.43 -20.67
CA CYS A 213 -6.46 -27.57 -21.04
C CYS A 213 -7.81 -28.10 -20.53
N LYS A 214 -7.94 -29.43 -20.38
CA LYS A 214 -9.18 -30.09 -19.91
C LYS A 214 -9.28 -30.22 -18.40
N SER A 215 -8.16 -30.30 -17.70
CA SER A 215 -8.12 -30.35 -16.23
C SER A 215 -8.40 -28.99 -15.60
N ALA A 216 -8.76 -28.99 -14.32
CA ALA A 216 -8.81 -27.78 -13.53
C ALA A 216 -7.39 -27.20 -13.33
N HIS A 217 -7.30 -25.91 -13.02
CA HIS A 217 -6.01 -25.32 -12.67
C HIS A 217 -5.43 -26.01 -11.41
N PRO A 218 -4.12 -26.30 -11.32
CA PRO A 218 -3.55 -27.07 -10.20
C PRO A 218 -3.71 -26.34 -8.85
N GLN A 219 -3.72 -25.01 -8.87
CA GLN A 219 -3.97 -24.15 -7.70
C GLN A 219 -5.46 -23.76 -7.54
N SER A 220 -6.39 -24.47 -8.20
CA SER A 220 -7.82 -24.21 -8.05
C SER A 220 -8.34 -24.68 -6.70
N ILE A 221 -9.49 -24.13 -6.29
CA ILE A 221 -10.15 -24.45 -5.02
C ILE A 221 -11.58 -24.92 -5.26
N GLU A 222 -12.10 -25.69 -4.33
CA GLU A 222 -13.52 -25.99 -4.29
C GLU A 222 -14.31 -24.78 -3.77
N VAL A 223 -15.25 -24.28 -4.57
CA VAL A 223 -16.16 -23.20 -4.16
C VAL A 223 -17.43 -23.78 -3.56
N SER A 224 -17.62 -23.59 -2.25
CA SER A 224 -18.78 -24.08 -1.50
C SER A 224 -20.02 -23.19 -1.66
N ASP A 225 -19.87 -21.86 -1.62
CA ASP A 225 -20.94 -20.88 -1.84
C ASP A 225 -20.64 -20.01 -3.08
N PRO A 226 -21.24 -20.33 -4.25
CA PRO A 226 -21.04 -19.58 -5.47
C PRO A 226 -21.51 -18.12 -5.40
N GLN A 227 -22.57 -17.81 -4.64
CA GLN A 227 -23.07 -16.45 -4.56
C GLN A 227 -22.15 -15.57 -3.72
N GLU A 228 -21.72 -16.07 -2.55
CA GLU A 228 -20.75 -15.35 -1.73
C GLU A 228 -19.44 -15.13 -2.48
N ARG A 229 -19.06 -16.09 -3.31
CA ARG A 229 -17.89 -15.95 -4.18
C ARG A 229 -18.03 -14.80 -5.18
N LEU A 230 -19.17 -14.70 -5.85
CA LEU A 230 -19.45 -13.63 -6.82
C LEU A 230 -19.53 -12.25 -6.14
N ASP A 231 -20.16 -12.17 -4.97
CA ASP A 231 -20.21 -10.93 -4.17
C ASP A 231 -18.80 -10.45 -3.79
N LYS A 232 -17.94 -11.36 -3.30
CA LYS A 232 -16.53 -11.06 -2.97
C LYS A 232 -15.73 -10.61 -4.20
N MET A 233 -15.94 -11.24 -5.36
CA MET A 233 -15.32 -10.83 -6.63
C MET A 233 -15.77 -9.44 -7.08
N HIS A 234 -17.05 -9.12 -6.93
CA HIS A 234 -17.59 -7.80 -7.23
C HIS A 234 -16.97 -6.73 -6.32
N ASP A 235 -16.89 -6.99 -5.00
CA ASP A 235 -16.26 -6.08 -4.05
C ASP A 235 -14.77 -5.84 -4.34
N TYR A 236 -14.03 -6.89 -4.71
CA TYR A 236 -12.65 -6.75 -5.16
C TYR A 236 -12.55 -5.81 -6.38
N ARG A 237 -13.39 -6.01 -7.40
CA ARG A 237 -13.41 -5.15 -8.61
C ARG A 237 -13.74 -3.70 -8.27
N LYS A 238 -14.67 -3.47 -7.34
CA LYS A 238 -15.04 -2.15 -6.83
C LYS A 238 -13.87 -1.48 -6.10
N MET A 239 -13.22 -2.21 -5.19
CA MET A 239 -12.07 -1.73 -4.42
C MET A 239 -10.89 -1.37 -5.32
N GLN A 240 -10.60 -2.20 -6.32
CA GLN A 240 -9.54 -1.98 -7.31
C GLN A 240 -9.91 -0.93 -8.38
N ARG A 241 -11.14 -0.40 -8.34
CA ARG A 241 -11.67 0.56 -9.32
C ARG A 241 -11.63 0.03 -10.76
N PHE A 242 -11.94 -1.24 -10.95
CA PHE A 242 -12.12 -1.85 -12.27
C PHE A 242 -13.53 -1.66 -12.81
N MET A 243 -14.50 -1.36 -11.94
CA MET A 243 -15.85 -1.01 -12.37
C MET A 243 -15.89 0.37 -13.01
N SER A 244 -16.60 0.50 -14.14
CA SER A 244 -16.85 1.78 -14.77
C SER A 244 -17.71 2.65 -13.85
N LEU A 245 -17.30 3.90 -13.65
CA LEU A 245 -18.12 4.86 -12.91
C LEU A 245 -19.41 5.10 -13.70
N LYS A 246 -20.57 5.04 -13.03
CA LYS A 246 -21.85 5.45 -13.63
C LYS A 246 -21.68 6.83 -14.29
N PRO A 247 -22.28 7.08 -15.47
CA PRO A 247 -22.14 8.35 -16.15
C PRO A 247 -22.42 9.55 -15.23
N TRP A 248 -21.76 10.68 -15.49
CA TRP A 248 -21.83 11.86 -14.59
C TRP A 248 -23.29 12.32 -14.37
N TYR A 249 -24.14 12.24 -15.39
CA TYR A 249 -25.56 12.56 -15.27
C TYR A 249 -26.29 11.59 -14.33
N VAL A 250 -26.04 10.27 -14.39
CA VAL A 250 -26.63 9.29 -13.46
C VAL A 250 -26.18 9.55 -12.02
N ARG A 251 -24.93 9.96 -11.83
CA ARG A 251 -24.40 10.36 -10.51
C ARG A 251 -25.06 11.63 -9.98
N ILE A 252 -25.42 12.56 -10.86
CA ILE A 252 -26.21 13.75 -10.54
C ILE A 252 -27.67 13.39 -10.25
N TRP A 253 -28.29 12.53 -11.05
CA TRP A 253 -29.66 12.03 -10.78
C TRP A 253 -29.72 11.28 -9.45
N SER A 254 -28.68 10.55 -9.07
CA SER A 254 -28.61 9.93 -7.74
C SER A 254 -28.38 10.91 -6.59
N TRP A 255 -27.87 12.11 -6.90
CA TRP A 255 -27.78 13.19 -5.93
C TRP A 255 -29.14 13.87 -5.74
N PHE A 256 -29.92 14.01 -6.82
CA PHE A 256 -31.29 14.57 -6.77
C PHE A 256 -32.35 13.56 -6.30
N PHE A 257 -32.14 12.26 -6.51
CA PHE A 257 -33.07 11.19 -6.19
C PHE A 257 -32.34 10.01 -5.52
N PRO A 258 -31.97 10.15 -4.23
CA PRO A 258 -31.20 9.12 -3.52
C PRO A 258 -31.88 7.74 -3.49
N TRP A 259 -33.22 7.72 -3.49
CA TRP A 259 -34.05 6.51 -3.48
C TRP A 259 -34.02 5.71 -4.79
N ILE A 260 -33.52 6.27 -5.90
CA ILE A 260 -33.40 5.56 -7.19
C ILE A 260 -32.13 4.68 -7.22
N ASN A 261 -31.17 4.91 -6.33
CA ASN A 261 -29.84 4.29 -6.37
C ASN A 261 -29.43 3.66 -5.03
N GLU A 262 -30.38 3.20 -4.22
CA GLU A 262 -30.10 2.32 -3.08
C GLU A 262 -29.56 0.97 -3.58
N GLU A 263 -28.28 0.93 -3.96
CA GLU A 263 -27.50 -0.29 -3.85
C GLU A 263 -27.52 -0.65 -2.37
N ASN A 264 -28.40 -1.60 -2.01
CA ASN A 264 -28.40 -2.26 -0.72
C ASN A 264 -27.01 -2.84 -0.50
N VAL A 265 -26.14 -2.08 0.16
CA VAL A 265 -24.88 -2.59 0.71
C VAL A 265 -25.31 -3.61 1.74
N LYS A 266 -25.33 -4.89 1.35
CA LYS A 266 -25.54 -6.01 2.27
C LYS A 266 -24.34 -6.04 3.22
N SER A 267 -24.37 -5.19 4.24
CA SER A 267 -23.47 -5.26 5.37
C SER A 267 -23.82 -6.53 6.14
N LYS A 268 -23.25 -7.67 5.73
CA LYS A 268 -23.30 -8.90 6.54
C LYS A 268 -22.67 -8.55 7.90
N SER A 269 -23.46 -8.67 8.96
CA SER A 269 -22.98 -8.59 10.34
C SER A 269 -21.79 -9.54 10.52
N ILE A 270 -20.70 -9.07 11.13
CA ILE A 270 -19.55 -9.89 11.50
C ILE A 270 -20.05 -10.95 12.49
N LYS A 271 -20.38 -12.15 11.99
CA LYS A 271 -20.77 -13.27 12.85
C LYS A 271 -19.59 -13.57 13.80
N GLU A 272 -19.88 -13.75 15.07
CA GLU A 272 -18.88 -14.11 16.09
C GLU A 272 -17.95 -15.21 15.58
N LYS A 273 -16.67 -14.86 15.50
CA LYS A 273 -15.60 -15.65 14.91
C LYS A 273 -15.04 -16.60 15.96
N HIS A 274 -15.75 -17.67 16.26
CA HIS A 274 -15.12 -18.79 16.95
C HIS A 274 -14.08 -19.41 16.00
N VAL A 275 -12.82 -19.33 16.41
CA VAL A 275 -11.65 -19.86 15.71
C VAL A 275 -11.04 -21.01 16.51
N VAL A 276 -10.52 -22.01 15.81
CA VAL A 276 -9.77 -23.11 16.38
C VAL A 276 -8.32 -23.00 15.90
N PRO A 277 -7.33 -23.03 16.81
CA PRO A 277 -5.93 -23.05 16.40
C PRO A 277 -5.58 -24.39 15.73
N LEU A 278 -4.90 -24.33 14.59
CA LEU A 278 -4.36 -25.49 13.89
C LEU A 278 -2.85 -25.61 14.07
N TYR A 279 -2.15 -24.48 14.11
CA TYR A 279 -0.70 -24.43 14.26
C TYR A 279 -0.31 -23.14 14.97
N GLN A 280 0.59 -23.19 15.94
CA GLN A 280 1.02 -22.00 16.68
C GLN A 280 2.52 -22.05 17.00
N THR A 281 3.20 -20.95 16.73
CA THR A 281 4.58 -20.67 17.14
C THR A 281 4.67 -19.22 17.60
N LYS A 282 5.81 -18.81 18.16
CA LYS A 282 6.05 -17.40 18.53
C LYS A 282 5.97 -16.42 17.34
N LYS A 283 6.20 -16.90 16.11
CA LYS A 283 6.25 -16.06 14.91
C LYS A 283 4.98 -16.14 14.08
N ILE A 284 4.28 -17.26 14.08
CA ILE A 284 3.14 -17.46 13.19
C ILE A 284 2.13 -18.43 13.79
N GLU A 285 0.87 -18.14 13.51
CA GLU A 285 -0.29 -18.84 13.99
C GLU A 285 -1.25 -19.06 12.83
N ILE A 286 -1.81 -20.27 12.76
CA ILE A 286 -2.78 -20.68 11.76
C ILE A 286 -4.03 -21.10 12.51
N PHE A 287 -5.16 -20.49 12.17
CA PHE A 287 -6.46 -20.75 12.75
C PHE A 287 -7.45 -21.16 11.67
N ARG A 288 -8.46 -21.92 12.05
CA ARG A 288 -9.62 -22.25 11.23
C ARG A 288 -10.89 -21.68 11.84
N PHE A 289 -11.70 -21.00 11.04
CA PHE A 289 -13.03 -20.57 11.47
C PHE A 289 -13.99 -21.76 11.54
N LEU A 290 -14.75 -21.89 12.63
CA LEU A 290 -15.66 -23.05 12.80
C LEU A 290 -16.83 -23.07 11.81
N LYS A 291 -17.37 -21.89 11.47
CA LYS A 291 -18.56 -21.77 10.60
C LYS A 291 -18.22 -21.73 9.12
N SER A 292 -17.21 -20.94 8.73
CA SER A 292 -16.84 -20.77 7.32
C SER A 292 -15.77 -21.75 6.85
N HIS A 293 -15.07 -22.42 7.77
CA HIS A 293 -13.88 -23.24 7.50
C HIS A 293 -12.71 -22.50 6.83
N GLU A 294 -12.80 -21.19 6.66
CA GLU A 294 -11.71 -20.33 6.22
C GLU A 294 -10.51 -20.44 7.17
N ILE A 295 -9.31 -20.27 6.61
CA ILE A 295 -8.04 -20.34 7.32
C ILE A 295 -7.48 -18.94 7.51
N LEU A 296 -7.32 -18.52 8.76
CA LEU A 296 -6.64 -17.28 9.11
C LEU A 296 -5.18 -17.59 9.44
N VAL A 297 -4.26 -17.01 8.67
CA VAL A 297 -2.84 -17.03 8.99
C VAL A 297 -2.46 -15.68 9.57
N ARG A 298 -1.86 -15.69 10.75
CA ARG A 298 -1.33 -14.51 11.45
C ARG A 298 0.18 -14.69 11.63
N GLU A 299 0.98 -13.80 11.08
CA GLU A 299 2.45 -13.87 11.14
C GLU A 299 3.02 -12.56 11.66
N ARG A 300 3.98 -12.64 12.60
CA ARG A 300 4.67 -11.49 13.17
C ARG A 300 5.50 -10.83 12.08
N LYS A 301 5.29 -9.53 11.90
CA LYS A 301 6.05 -8.74 10.93
C LYS A 301 7.53 -8.74 11.32
N PRO A 302 8.45 -8.89 10.36
CA PRO A 302 9.87 -8.92 10.68
C PRO A 302 10.35 -7.55 11.18
N ASN A 303 11.44 -7.56 11.92
CA ASN A 303 12.09 -6.33 12.35
C ASN A 303 12.67 -5.57 11.16
N ILE A 304 12.85 -4.26 11.35
CA ILE A 304 13.49 -3.40 10.36
C ILE A 304 14.97 -3.79 10.27
N GLU A 305 15.40 -4.22 9.08
CA GLU A 305 16.78 -4.58 8.78
C GLU A 305 17.38 -3.66 7.69
N ASN A 306 16.52 -3.00 6.91
CA ASN A 306 16.93 -2.19 5.76
C ASN A 306 16.39 -0.78 5.92
N ILE A 307 17.22 0.24 5.66
CA ILE A 307 16.77 1.63 5.66
C ILE A 307 17.03 2.29 4.30
N VAL A 308 16.04 3.04 3.83
CA VAL A 308 16.09 3.78 2.57
C VAL A 308 15.92 5.26 2.88
N LEU A 309 16.91 6.07 2.51
CA LEU A 309 16.97 7.50 2.84
C LEU A 309 16.83 8.33 1.57
N CYS A 310 15.78 9.14 1.48
CA CYS A 310 15.59 9.99 0.32
C CYS A 310 16.57 11.17 0.28
N GLY A 311 16.79 11.73 -0.90
CA GLY A 311 17.51 12.99 -1.08
C GLY A 311 16.68 14.20 -0.64
N GLY A 312 17.37 15.29 -0.27
CA GLY A 312 16.73 16.54 0.15
C GLY A 312 17.69 17.70 0.44
N GLY A 313 18.94 17.63 -0.04
CA GLY A 313 19.95 18.67 0.20
C GLY A 313 20.10 19.00 1.68
N ALA A 314 19.82 20.25 2.03
CA ALA A 314 19.92 20.76 3.40
C ALA A 314 18.99 20.07 4.42
N LYS A 315 17.94 19.38 3.96
CA LYS A 315 17.00 18.62 4.80
C LYS A 315 17.65 17.39 5.46
N ILE A 316 18.89 17.05 5.12
CA ILE A 316 19.65 15.93 5.71
C ILE A 316 19.70 15.95 7.25
N PHE A 317 19.62 17.13 7.88
CA PHE A 317 19.60 17.23 9.35
C PHE A 317 18.41 16.51 9.99
N ALA A 318 17.26 16.43 9.30
CA ALA A 318 16.13 15.65 9.78
C ALA A 318 16.42 14.14 9.79
N HIS A 319 17.24 13.63 8.85
CA HIS A 319 17.67 12.22 8.89
C HIS A 319 18.52 11.89 10.13
N ILE A 320 19.26 12.86 10.67
CA ILE A 320 20.01 12.68 11.92
C ILE A 320 19.05 12.41 13.08
N GLY A 321 17.93 13.14 13.12
CA GLY A 321 16.86 12.91 14.10
C GLY A 321 16.29 11.50 14.04
N VAL A 322 16.03 11.00 12.83
CA VAL A 322 15.59 9.62 12.60
C VAL A 322 16.62 8.62 13.13
N TRP A 323 17.89 8.79 12.75
CA TRP A 323 18.95 7.89 13.17
C TRP A 323 19.16 7.91 14.69
N LYS A 324 19.02 9.08 15.32
CA LYS A 324 19.06 9.24 16.78
C LYS A 324 17.97 8.41 17.46
N ALA A 325 16.72 8.53 17.00
CA ALA A 325 15.60 7.76 17.55
C ALA A 325 15.80 6.25 17.38
N LEU A 326 16.30 5.80 16.22
CA LEU A 326 16.60 4.39 15.99
C LEU A 326 17.75 3.86 16.87
N ASN A 327 18.83 4.64 17.04
CA ASN A 327 19.94 4.30 17.93
C ASN A 327 19.46 4.15 19.39
N GLU A 328 18.67 5.11 19.89
CA GLU A 328 18.07 5.05 21.24
C GLU A 328 17.12 3.86 21.40
N ALA A 329 16.38 3.52 20.35
CA ALA A 329 15.50 2.36 20.32
C ALA A 329 16.23 1.01 20.19
N LYS A 330 17.56 1.02 20.02
CA LYS A 330 18.39 -0.16 19.69
C LYS A 330 17.93 -0.91 18.43
N ILE A 331 17.29 -0.20 17.50
CA ILE A 331 16.94 -0.73 16.19
C ILE A 331 18.14 -0.50 15.29
N CYS A 332 18.79 -1.59 14.87
CA CYS A 332 20.04 -1.57 14.13
C CYS A 332 19.84 -2.13 12.71
N PRO A 333 19.41 -1.31 11.74
CA PRO A 333 19.44 -1.69 10.33
C PRO A 333 20.86 -2.09 9.91
N GLU A 334 20.96 -3.04 9.01
CA GLU A 334 22.24 -3.54 8.49
C GLU A 334 22.45 -3.19 7.02
N LYS A 335 21.38 -2.87 6.29
CA LYS A 335 21.44 -2.50 4.88
C LYS A 335 20.93 -1.08 4.66
N PHE A 336 21.66 -0.32 3.87
CA PHE A 336 21.43 1.11 3.70
C PHE A 336 21.36 1.44 2.22
N ALA A 337 20.31 2.15 1.81
CA ALA A 337 20.19 2.70 0.47
C ALA A 337 19.90 4.20 0.54
N GLY A 338 20.52 4.98 -0.34
CA GLY A 338 20.32 6.42 -0.34
C GLY A 338 20.56 7.07 -1.70
N SER A 339 19.92 8.21 -1.87
CA SER A 339 20.07 9.09 -3.03
C SER A 339 20.40 10.51 -2.59
N SER A 340 21.32 11.20 -3.27
CA SER A 340 21.72 12.57 -2.95
C SER A 340 22.16 12.72 -1.50
N ALA A 341 21.65 13.70 -0.75
CA ALA A 341 21.91 13.86 0.68
C ALA A 341 21.57 12.59 1.50
N GLY A 342 20.61 11.78 1.05
CA GLY A 342 20.30 10.48 1.63
C GLY A 342 21.41 9.45 1.44
N ALA A 343 22.20 9.52 0.35
CA ALA A 343 23.36 8.66 0.13
C ALA A 343 24.50 8.98 1.10
N ILE A 344 24.71 10.27 1.42
CA ILE A 344 25.65 10.70 2.46
C ILE A 344 25.25 10.12 3.81
N MET A 345 23.98 10.28 4.19
CA MET A 345 23.48 9.71 5.44
C MET A 345 23.58 8.17 5.46
N ALA A 346 23.21 7.50 4.36
CA ALA A 346 23.30 6.06 4.22
C ALA A 346 24.74 5.56 4.41
N LEU A 347 25.74 6.27 3.86
CA LEU A 347 27.16 5.96 4.07
C LEU A 347 27.55 6.08 5.54
N MET A 348 27.16 7.17 6.21
CA MET A 348 27.51 7.37 7.63
C MET A 348 26.90 6.27 8.51
N CYS A 349 25.62 5.97 8.33
CA CYS A 349 24.96 4.88 9.07
C CYS A 349 25.60 3.51 8.73
N TYR A 350 25.91 3.26 7.45
CA TYR A 350 26.60 2.05 7.01
C TYR A 350 27.97 1.88 7.66
N LEU A 351 28.73 2.95 7.89
CA LEU A 351 30.02 2.89 8.57
C LEU A 351 29.90 2.76 10.10
N GLY A 352 28.68 2.73 10.65
CA GLY A 352 28.43 2.60 12.08
C GLY A 352 28.65 3.89 12.87
N TYR A 353 28.47 5.06 12.23
CA TYR A 353 28.45 6.33 12.96
C TYR A 353 27.18 6.46 13.81
N THR A 354 27.32 7.01 15.02
CA THR A 354 26.17 7.40 15.86
C THR A 354 25.60 8.74 15.40
N ALA A 355 24.34 9.03 15.70
CA ALA A 355 23.74 10.32 15.36
C ALA A 355 24.52 11.53 15.92
N ALA A 356 25.10 11.41 17.12
CA ALA A 356 25.93 12.45 17.73
C ALA A 356 27.26 12.66 16.97
N GLU A 357 27.91 11.59 16.52
CA GLU A 357 29.12 11.68 15.70
C GLU A 357 28.82 12.34 14.34
N ILE A 358 27.70 11.99 13.70
CA ILE A 358 27.28 12.60 12.43
C ILE A 358 27.02 14.10 12.60
N GLU A 359 26.31 14.49 13.66
CA GLU A 359 26.05 15.90 13.96
C GLU A 359 27.36 16.67 14.20
N ALA A 360 28.31 16.07 14.94
CA ALA A 360 29.61 16.65 15.19
C ALA A 360 30.39 16.85 13.89
N LEU A 361 30.45 15.83 13.01
CA LEU A 361 31.11 15.95 11.70
C LEU A 361 30.53 17.11 10.89
N PHE A 362 29.20 17.22 10.79
CA PHE A 362 28.56 18.32 10.05
C PHE A 362 28.74 19.71 10.67
N LYS A 363 29.04 19.82 11.98
CA LYS A 363 29.41 21.09 12.61
C LYS A 363 30.81 21.55 12.19
N HIS A 364 31.78 20.63 12.18
CA HIS A 364 33.18 20.93 11.83
C HIS A 364 33.35 21.33 10.36
N PHE A 365 32.55 20.76 9.44
CA PHE A 365 32.60 21.12 8.02
C PHE A 365 32.16 22.57 7.70
N LYS A 366 31.51 23.28 8.63
CA LYS A 366 30.99 24.64 8.38
C LYS A 366 31.99 25.78 8.61
N HIS A 367 33.06 25.61 9.40
CA HIS A 367 33.74 26.78 9.96
C HIS A 367 34.89 27.34 9.07
N GLU A 368 35.70 26.55 8.35
CA GLU A 368 37.00 27.09 7.86
C GLU A 368 37.52 26.63 6.47
N HIS A 369 36.84 25.73 5.73
CA HIS A 369 37.47 25.08 4.53
C HIS A 369 36.72 25.16 3.18
N LEU A 370 35.72 26.03 3.01
CA LEU A 370 34.92 26.12 1.77
C LEU A 370 34.97 27.48 1.07
N VAL A 371 35.96 28.31 1.37
CA VAL A 371 36.12 29.63 0.73
C VAL A 371 37.36 29.60 -0.17
N HIS A 372 37.16 29.25 -1.44
CA HIS A 372 37.83 29.80 -2.63
C HIS A 372 36.98 29.40 -3.85
N PHE A 373 36.08 30.28 -4.28
CA PHE A 373 35.26 30.08 -5.48
C PHE A 373 35.72 31.06 -6.57
N ASP A 374 36.39 30.52 -7.60
CA ASP A 374 36.46 31.16 -8.91
C ASP A 374 35.14 30.89 -9.64
N ILE A 375 34.38 31.96 -9.88
CA ILE A 375 33.08 31.89 -10.55
C ILE A 375 33.33 31.84 -12.06
N ASN A 376 33.05 30.71 -12.70
CA ASN A 376 32.92 30.60 -14.15
C ASN A 376 31.53 30.07 -14.51
N ILE A 377 30.97 30.54 -15.63
CA ILE A 377 29.55 30.52 -16.04
C ILE A 377 28.89 29.11 -16.19
N ASN A 378 29.56 28.02 -15.79
CA ASN A 378 29.11 26.62 -15.92
C ASN A 378 29.03 25.83 -14.59
N GLY A 379 28.71 26.46 -13.45
CA GLY A 379 28.44 25.79 -12.15
C GLY A 379 29.16 26.42 -10.95
N ILE A 380 28.55 26.35 -9.75
CA ILE A 380 28.92 27.20 -8.59
C ILE A 380 29.99 26.57 -7.66
N SER A 381 30.33 25.27 -7.78
CA SER A 381 31.37 24.67 -6.93
C SER A 381 32.00 23.42 -7.55
N GLU A 382 33.32 23.25 -7.41
CA GLU A 382 33.97 21.96 -7.68
C GLU A 382 33.56 20.93 -6.62
N ALA A 383 32.95 19.81 -7.03
CA ALA A 383 32.53 18.70 -6.16
C ALA A 383 33.69 18.02 -5.38
N HIS A 384 34.93 18.51 -5.56
CA HIS A 384 36.13 18.02 -4.91
C HIS A 384 36.09 18.20 -3.38
N SER A 385 35.54 19.31 -2.88
CA SER A 385 35.43 19.54 -1.43
C SER A 385 34.47 18.55 -0.76
N LEU A 386 33.36 18.21 -1.42
CA LEU A 386 32.44 17.17 -0.94
C LEU A 386 33.12 15.80 -0.94
N LYS A 387 33.85 15.46 -2.01
CA LYS A 387 34.63 14.21 -2.07
C LYS A 387 35.63 14.13 -0.91
N THR A 388 36.39 15.19 -0.68
CA THR A 388 37.39 15.28 0.40
C THR A 388 36.77 15.10 1.77
N ALA A 389 35.61 15.71 2.01
CA ALA A 389 34.85 15.52 3.25
C ALA A 389 34.39 14.07 3.44
N LEU A 390 33.94 13.41 2.37
CA LEU A 390 33.55 11.99 2.39
C LEU A 390 34.76 11.08 2.62
N ASP A 391 35.89 11.34 1.95
CA ASP A 391 37.15 10.60 2.13
C ASP A 391 37.64 10.70 3.57
N TYR A 392 37.61 11.90 4.15
CA TYR A 392 37.95 12.12 5.56
C TYR A 392 37.02 11.33 6.49
N ALA A 393 35.71 11.40 6.28
CA ALA A 393 34.75 10.69 7.12
C ALA A 393 34.91 9.15 7.02
N ILE A 394 35.22 8.62 5.84
CA ILE A 394 35.53 7.20 5.67
C ILE A 394 36.82 6.86 6.42
N ALA A 395 37.90 7.60 6.16
CA ALA A 395 39.21 7.35 6.75
C ALA A 395 39.18 7.44 8.29
N TYR A 396 38.49 8.44 8.84
CA TYR A 396 38.35 8.63 10.28
C TYR A 396 37.68 7.44 10.96
N LYS A 397 36.59 6.90 10.39
CA LYS A 397 35.92 5.72 10.97
C LYS A 397 36.74 4.46 10.79
N LEU A 398 37.39 4.30 9.64
CA LEU A 398 38.27 3.17 9.40
C LEU A 398 39.44 3.16 10.37
N ASP A 399 40.08 4.30 10.64
CA ASP A 399 41.17 4.40 11.61
C ASP A 399 40.75 3.94 13.01
N GLN A 400 39.56 4.34 13.46
CA GLN A 400 38.98 3.85 14.72
C GLN A 400 38.77 2.33 14.72
N ILE A 401 38.24 1.77 13.62
CA ILE A 401 37.98 0.33 13.49
C ILE A 401 39.30 -0.45 13.45
N VAL A 402 40.21 -0.04 12.57
CA VAL A 402 41.52 -0.67 12.34
C VAL A 402 42.34 -0.67 13.64
N SER A 403 42.34 0.46 14.37
CA SER A 403 42.99 0.56 15.68
C SER A 403 42.33 -0.34 16.73
N LYS A 404 40.99 -0.36 16.80
CA LYS A 404 40.24 -1.18 17.77
C LYS A 404 40.45 -2.68 17.54
N TYR A 405 40.48 -3.13 16.29
CA TYR A 405 40.60 -4.53 15.91
C TYR A 405 42.03 -4.97 15.57
N GLN A 406 43.01 -4.05 15.64
CA GLN A 406 44.44 -4.30 15.41
C GLN A 406 44.73 -4.95 14.05
N ILE A 407 44.02 -4.50 13.02
CA ILE A 407 44.24 -4.91 11.62
C ILE A 407 45.07 -3.86 10.87
N PRO A 408 45.68 -4.16 9.71
CA PRO A 408 46.37 -3.14 8.92
C PRO A 408 45.36 -2.19 8.24
N TYR A 409 45.72 -0.91 8.13
CA TYR A 409 44.92 0.06 7.37
C TYR A 409 44.98 -0.28 5.87
N PRO A 410 43.85 -0.21 5.13
CA PRO A 410 43.81 -0.57 3.71
C PRO A 410 44.69 0.35 2.85
N HIS A 411 45.34 -0.23 1.83
CA HIS A 411 46.15 0.53 0.87
C HIS A 411 45.31 0.97 -0.34
N GLY A 412 45.54 2.21 -0.81
CA GLY A 412 44.89 2.74 -2.01
C GLY A 412 43.54 3.40 -1.74
N THR A 413 42.72 3.52 -2.78
CA THR A 413 41.38 4.12 -2.70
C THR A 413 40.41 3.18 -1.99
N ILE A 414 39.54 3.74 -1.15
CA ILE A 414 38.56 2.95 -0.40
C ILE A 414 37.37 2.61 -1.30
N THR A 415 37.32 1.36 -1.74
CA THR A 415 36.25 0.82 -2.59
C THR A 415 35.20 0.05 -1.79
N PHE A 416 34.06 -0.28 -2.41
CA PHE A 416 33.06 -1.14 -1.77
C PHE A 416 33.64 -2.51 -1.36
N ALA A 417 34.54 -3.08 -2.16
CA ALA A 417 35.25 -4.32 -1.84
C ALA A 417 36.17 -4.16 -0.63
N THR A 418 36.84 -3.00 -0.51
CA THR A 418 37.73 -2.70 0.63
C THR A 418 36.94 -2.69 1.95
N LEU A 419 35.78 -2.02 1.96
CA LEU A 419 34.93 -1.97 3.16
C LEU A 419 34.33 -3.33 3.52
N GLU A 420 33.94 -4.13 2.52
CA GLU A 420 33.46 -5.50 2.73
C GLU A 420 34.55 -6.41 3.28
N GLU A 421 35.79 -6.31 2.80
CA GLU A 421 36.93 -7.07 3.32
C GLU A 421 37.19 -6.74 4.81
N ILE A 422 37.15 -5.45 5.17
CA ILE A 422 37.29 -5.01 6.57
C ILE A 422 36.16 -5.57 7.44
N ARG A 423 34.91 -5.50 6.96
CA ARG A 423 33.75 -6.05 7.66
C ARG A 423 33.87 -7.56 7.89
N GLN A 424 34.36 -8.31 6.90
CA GLN A 424 34.58 -9.76 7.03
C GLN A 424 35.70 -10.10 8.03
N LYS A 425 36.79 -9.31 8.05
CA LYS A 425 37.87 -9.47 9.04
C LYS A 425 37.45 -9.08 10.46
N CYS A 426 36.53 -8.14 10.60
CA CYS A 426 36.09 -7.59 11.89
C CYS A 426 34.57 -7.72 12.07
N PRO A 427 34.02 -8.94 12.27
CA PRO A 427 32.59 -9.12 12.49
C PRO A 427 32.15 -8.34 13.73
N GLY A 428 31.15 -7.47 13.56
CA GLY A 428 30.64 -6.60 14.63
C GLY A 428 31.36 -5.25 14.79
N CYS A 429 32.21 -4.84 13.83
CA CYS A 429 32.86 -3.51 13.82
C CYS A 429 31.90 -2.32 13.62
N GLY A 430 30.61 -2.59 13.39
CA GLY A 430 29.58 -1.58 13.12
C GLY A 430 29.36 -1.29 11.64
N ILE A 431 30.22 -1.79 10.75
CA ILE A 431 29.98 -1.68 9.30
C ILE A 431 28.78 -2.56 8.91
N GLY A 432 27.80 -1.96 8.25
CA GLY A 432 26.60 -2.63 7.72
C GLY A 432 26.91 -3.70 6.68
N LYS A 433 25.94 -4.55 6.38
CA LYS A 433 26.06 -5.62 5.38
C LYS A 433 26.02 -5.11 3.95
N GLU A 434 25.36 -3.99 3.69
CA GLU A 434 25.21 -3.48 2.32
C GLU A 434 24.98 -1.96 2.29
N LEU A 435 25.65 -1.29 1.36
CA LEU A 435 25.42 0.11 1.00
C LEU A 435 25.05 0.18 -0.49
N VAL A 436 23.92 0.83 -0.79
CA VAL A 436 23.45 1.09 -2.15
C VAL A 436 23.33 2.60 -2.37
N VAL A 437 23.97 3.08 -3.42
CA VAL A 437 24.00 4.51 -3.79
C VAL A 437 23.49 4.66 -5.22
N THR A 438 22.57 5.61 -5.45
CA THR A 438 22.03 5.87 -6.79
C THR A 438 22.67 7.07 -7.47
N ALA A 439 22.84 7.00 -8.78
CA ALA A 439 23.15 8.14 -9.63
C ALA A 439 22.29 8.13 -10.89
N THR A 440 22.17 9.28 -11.55
CA THR A 440 21.40 9.42 -12.78
C THR A 440 22.34 9.48 -13.98
N ASN A 441 22.26 8.51 -14.88
CA ASN A 441 22.97 8.57 -16.16
C ASN A 441 22.18 9.46 -17.14
N LYS A 442 22.77 10.59 -17.52
CA LYS A 442 22.06 11.62 -18.32
C LYS A 442 21.71 11.14 -19.71
N ARG A 443 22.67 10.50 -20.38
CA ARG A 443 22.55 10.06 -21.78
C ARG A 443 21.53 8.94 -21.92
N GLN A 444 21.57 7.96 -21.02
CA GLN A 444 20.67 6.81 -21.06
C GLN A 444 19.30 7.08 -20.42
N GLY A 445 19.17 8.13 -19.60
CA GLY A 445 17.95 8.41 -18.84
C GLY A 445 17.61 7.30 -17.85
N LYS A 446 18.64 6.69 -17.22
CA LYS A 446 18.50 5.55 -16.32
C LYS A 446 19.21 5.79 -14.99
N THR A 447 18.66 5.24 -13.91
CA THR A 447 19.35 5.19 -12.62
C THR A 447 20.44 4.13 -12.65
N ARG A 448 21.67 4.52 -12.28
CA ARG A 448 22.80 3.62 -12.01
C ARG A 448 22.87 3.36 -10.51
N TYR A 449 23.10 2.11 -10.12
CA TYR A 449 23.22 1.69 -8.72
C TYR A 449 24.65 1.24 -8.43
N PHE A 450 25.28 1.86 -7.43
CA PHE A 450 26.58 1.47 -6.90
C PHE A 450 26.39 0.69 -5.60
N SER A 451 27.07 -0.44 -5.49
CA SER A 451 27.08 -1.31 -4.31
C SER A 451 28.23 -2.31 -4.43
N TYR A 452 28.53 -3.05 -3.36
CA TYR A 452 29.48 -4.16 -3.41
C TYR A 452 29.13 -5.18 -4.51
N PHE A 453 27.85 -5.57 -4.63
CA PHE A 453 27.42 -6.58 -5.59
C PHE A 453 27.47 -6.11 -7.06
N ARG A 454 27.37 -4.81 -7.32
CA ARG A 454 27.30 -4.26 -8.69
C ARG A 454 28.59 -3.58 -9.14
N SER A 455 29.34 -2.99 -8.21
CA SER A 455 30.50 -2.16 -8.50
C SER A 455 31.54 -2.28 -7.38
N PRO A 456 32.06 -3.50 -7.10
CA PRO A 456 32.92 -3.77 -5.96
C PRO A 456 34.18 -2.91 -5.94
N ASN A 457 34.78 -2.68 -7.11
CA ASN A 457 36.04 -1.95 -7.25
C ASN A 457 35.86 -0.42 -7.42
N PHE A 458 34.62 0.08 -7.31
CA PHE A 458 34.36 1.51 -7.44
C PHE A 458 34.59 2.23 -6.11
N GLU A 459 35.16 3.43 -6.16
CA GLU A 459 35.42 4.24 -4.97
C GLU A 459 34.12 4.72 -4.32
N VAL A 460 34.00 4.52 -3.00
CA VAL A 460 32.74 4.77 -2.27
C VAL A 460 32.44 6.26 -2.18
N SER A 461 33.45 7.09 -1.88
CA SER A 461 33.30 8.55 -1.82
C SER A 461 32.91 9.13 -3.18
N GLU A 462 33.46 8.60 -4.27
CA GLU A 462 33.13 9.02 -5.63
C GLU A 462 31.69 8.67 -6.02
N ALA A 463 31.20 7.50 -5.62
CA ALA A 463 29.80 7.11 -5.82
C ALA A 463 28.84 8.05 -5.07
N VAL A 464 29.12 8.31 -3.79
CA VAL A 464 28.28 9.17 -2.93
C VAL A 464 28.34 10.63 -3.39
N LYS A 465 29.51 11.13 -3.74
CA LYS A 465 29.68 12.46 -4.35
C LYS A 465 28.84 12.59 -5.61
N THR A 466 28.95 11.62 -6.53
CA THR A 466 28.16 11.63 -7.78
C THR A 466 26.66 11.64 -7.49
N SER A 467 26.22 10.84 -6.52
CA SER A 467 24.81 10.79 -6.08
C SER A 467 24.29 12.14 -5.58
N ALA A 468 25.15 12.96 -4.97
CA ALA A 468 24.83 14.27 -4.40
C ALA A 468 25.20 15.46 -5.31
N SER A 469 25.70 15.21 -6.53
CA SER A 469 26.06 16.23 -7.51
C SER A 469 24.83 16.78 -8.24
N PHE A 470 24.04 17.63 -7.56
CA PHE A 470 22.86 18.26 -8.14
C PHE A 470 23.24 19.23 -9.28
N PRO A 471 22.66 19.13 -10.51
CA PRO A 471 23.18 19.80 -11.72
C PRO A 471 23.27 21.33 -11.66
N VAL A 472 22.43 21.97 -10.83
CA VAL A 472 22.44 23.43 -10.62
C VAL A 472 23.61 23.87 -9.74
N VAL A 473 24.11 22.97 -8.89
CA VAL A 473 25.14 23.26 -7.88
C VAL A 473 26.50 22.71 -8.32
N TYR A 474 26.52 21.49 -8.83
CA TYR A 474 27.73 20.73 -9.15
C TYR A 474 27.75 20.29 -10.62
N ARG A 475 28.96 20.17 -11.17
CA ARG A 475 29.17 19.62 -12.52
C ARG A 475 28.86 18.13 -12.55
N SER A 476 28.41 17.66 -13.72
CA SER A 476 28.26 16.23 -14.01
C SER A 476 29.58 15.49 -13.81
N THR A 477 29.51 14.28 -13.23
CA THR A 477 30.67 13.41 -13.04
C THR A 477 30.75 12.42 -14.20
N LEU A 478 31.93 12.27 -14.79
CA LEU A 478 32.14 11.36 -15.91
C LEU A 478 32.58 10.00 -15.38
N ILE A 479 31.75 8.97 -15.57
CA ILE A 479 31.99 7.60 -15.12
C ILE A 479 31.92 6.70 -16.35
N ASP A 480 33.00 5.98 -16.63
CA ASP A 480 33.12 5.08 -17.80
C ASP A 480 32.80 5.76 -19.15
N GLY A 481 33.14 7.04 -19.31
CA GLY A 481 32.84 7.81 -20.53
C GLY A 481 31.41 8.35 -20.61
N GLU A 482 30.57 8.12 -19.59
CA GLU A 482 29.19 8.60 -19.55
C GLU A 482 28.99 9.65 -18.44
N GLU A 483 28.20 10.68 -18.74
CA GLU A 483 27.89 11.73 -17.76
C GLU A 483 26.82 11.28 -16.77
N HIS A 484 27.13 11.44 -15.49
CA HIS A 484 26.27 11.13 -14.37
C HIS A 484 26.01 12.37 -13.50
N ASN A 485 24.80 12.45 -12.97
CA ASN A 485 24.32 13.50 -12.08
C ASN A 485 23.68 12.88 -10.83
N ASP A 486 23.20 13.76 -9.95
CA ASP A 486 22.45 13.42 -8.74
C ASP A 486 21.41 12.30 -8.95
N GLY A 487 21.42 11.32 -8.05
CA GLY A 487 20.53 10.15 -8.11
C GLY A 487 19.06 10.52 -7.94
N GLY A 488 18.79 11.61 -7.23
CA GLY A 488 17.45 12.08 -6.87
C GLY A 488 16.67 12.67 -8.02
N ILE A 489 17.32 12.90 -9.17
CA ILE A 489 16.65 13.34 -10.41
C ILE A 489 15.68 12.27 -10.92
N LEU A 490 16.13 11.01 -11.02
CA LEU A 490 15.32 9.90 -11.53
C LEU A 490 14.81 8.96 -10.42
N ASN A 491 15.54 8.84 -9.32
CA ASN A 491 15.21 7.91 -8.25
C ASN A 491 15.62 8.48 -6.90
N ASN A 492 14.78 9.35 -6.34
CA ASN A 492 15.04 9.93 -5.03
C ASN A 492 14.77 8.95 -3.89
N PHE A 493 14.12 7.82 -4.18
CA PHE A 493 13.65 6.88 -3.19
C PHE A 493 13.93 5.43 -3.63
N PRO A 494 15.17 4.94 -3.45
CA PRO A 494 15.64 3.68 -4.03
C PRO A 494 15.19 2.44 -3.24
N THR A 495 13.90 2.32 -2.96
CA THR A 495 13.32 1.19 -2.20
C THR A 495 13.47 -0.16 -2.88
N GLU A 496 13.58 -0.18 -4.21
CA GLU A 496 13.86 -1.34 -5.04
C GLU A 496 15.29 -1.88 -4.88
N ALA A 497 16.15 -1.19 -4.13
CA ALA A 497 17.43 -1.74 -3.70
C ALA A 497 17.25 -3.03 -2.87
N PHE A 498 16.12 -3.16 -2.17
CA PHE A 498 15.84 -4.28 -1.28
C PHE A 498 14.55 -5.02 -1.70
N PHE A 499 14.72 -6.15 -2.40
CA PHE A 499 13.63 -7.05 -2.78
C PHE A 499 13.18 -7.92 -1.61
N ASP A 500 11.95 -8.46 -1.68
CA ASP A 500 11.46 -9.44 -0.70
C ASP A 500 12.43 -10.61 -0.62
N ASP A 501 12.88 -10.93 0.60
CA ASP A 501 13.83 -12.02 0.84
C ASP A 501 13.14 -13.35 1.13
N HIS A 502 11.80 -13.37 1.05
CA HIS A 502 10.95 -14.52 1.32
C HIS A 502 11.17 -15.15 2.71
N SER A 503 11.64 -14.35 3.68
CA SER A 503 11.84 -14.80 5.06
C SER A 503 10.55 -14.99 5.85
N THR A 504 9.40 -14.62 5.27
CA THR A 504 8.06 -14.71 5.85
C THR A 504 7.13 -15.45 4.90
N LEU A 505 6.18 -16.21 5.46
CA LEU A 505 5.17 -16.91 4.67
C LEU A 505 4.22 -15.94 3.97
N LEU A 506 3.77 -14.91 4.69
CA LEU A 506 2.93 -13.84 4.15
C LEU A 506 3.78 -12.80 3.44
N GLU A 507 3.20 -12.12 2.45
CA GLU A 507 3.86 -11.03 1.72
C GLU A 507 3.05 -9.74 1.88
N SER A 508 3.70 -8.61 1.66
CA SER A 508 2.99 -7.37 1.41
C SER A 508 2.12 -7.49 0.16
N GLU A 509 0.95 -6.86 0.14
CA GLU A 509 0.04 -6.77 -1.02
C GLU A 509 0.79 -6.37 -2.31
N TYR A 510 1.73 -5.42 -2.19
CA TYR A 510 2.48 -4.87 -3.32
C TYR A 510 3.88 -5.49 -3.51
N GLY A 511 4.29 -6.46 -2.68
CA GLY A 511 5.57 -7.16 -2.82
C GLY A 511 6.80 -6.36 -2.51
N ASN A 512 6.65 -5.37 -1.65
CA ASN A 512 7.76 -4.71 -0.99
C ASN A 512 8.35 -5.62 0.07
N ASN A 513 9.65 -5.47 0.29
CA ASN A 513 10.34 -6.12 1.41
C ASN A 513 9.81 -5.54 2.73
N LEU A 514 9.29 -6.42 3.59
CA LEU A 514 8.64 -6.08 4.86
C LEU A 514 9.61 -5.51 5.92
N LYS A 515 10.92 -5.69 5.72
CA LYS A 515 12.00 -5.24 6.61
C LYS A 515 12.54 -3.85 6.28
N VAL A 516 12.01 -3.22 5.22
CA VAL A 516 12.42 -1.87 4.80
C VAL A 516 11.72 -0.82 5.65
N LEU A 517 12.50 0.10 6.19
CA LEU A 517 12.06 1.39 6.69
C LEU A 517 12.48 2.48 5.70
N ALA A 518 11.49 3.17 5.19
CA ALA A 518 11.68 4.24 4.23
C ALA A 518 11.59 5.60 4.93
N VAL A 519 12.50 6.53 4.63
CA VAL A 519 12.49 7.86 5.22
C VAL A 519 12.41 8.90 4.11
N LYS A 520 11.37 9.73 4.16
CA LYS A 520 11.14 10.82 3.21
C LYS A 520 10.82 12.12 3.93
N PHE A 521 11.07 13.24 3.28
CA PHE A 521 10.58 14.55 3.70
C PHE A 521 9.16 14.82 3.18
N ASP A 522 8.37 15.56 3.95
CA ASP A 522 7.14 16.20 3.49
C ASP A 522 7.49 17.26 2.44
N ASP A 523 6.70 17.32 1.38
CA ASP A 523 7.01 18.10 0.19
C ASP A 523 6.56 19.59 0.31
N GLY A 524 6.26 20.06 1.53
CA GLY A 524 5.97 21.46 1.85
C GLY A 524 4.79 22.08 1.09
N PRO A 525 4.56 23.41 1.21
CA PRO A 525 3.52 24.10 0.45
C PRO A 525 3.82 24.23 -1.05
N GLU A 526 5.10 24.12 -1.47
CA GLU A 526 5.50 24.13 -2.88
C GLU A 526 4.81 23.01 -3.65
N ARG A 527 4.72 21.80 -3.09
CA ARG A 527 3.99 20.71 -3.73
C ARG A 527 2.49 20.71 -3.43
N LYS A 528 1.98 21.34 -2.36
CA LYS A 528 0.51 21.54 -2.20
C LYS A 528 -0.09 22.48 -3.26
N ALA A 529 0.70 23.39 -3.82
CA ALA A 529 0.29 24.22 -4.97
C ALA A 529 0.31 23.41 -6.28
N ILE A 530 1.26 22.50 -6.42
CA ILE A 530 1.42 21.64 -7.59
C ILE A 530 0.44 20.44 -7.54
N ASP A 531 0.23 19.81 -6.39
CA ASP A 531 -0.71 18.72 -6.08
C ASP A 531 -2.17 19.13 -6.36
N ARG A 532 -2.54 20.39 -6.05
CA ARG A 532 -3.86 20.96 -6.41
C ARG A 532 -4.08 21.08 -7.92
N VAL A 533 -3.00 21.13 -8.71
CA VAL A 533 -3.01 21.18 -10.18
C VAL A 533 -2.78 19.77 -10.78
N MET A 534 -2.37 18.79 -9.97
CA MET A 534 -1.74 17.52 -10.38
C MET A 534 -2.63 16.28 -10.44
N ASP A 535 -3.86 16.33 -9.91
CA ASP A 535 -4.75 15.15 -9.92
C ASP A 535 -5.10 14.66 -11.34
N ARG A 536 -4.82 15.46 -12.39
CA ARG A 536 -5.02 15.07 -13.80
C ARG A 536 -3.89 15.37 -14.79
N VAL A 537 -2.84 16.14 -14.47
CA VAL A 537 -2.03 16.82 -15.53
C VAL A 537 -0.51 16.83 -15.25
N TYR A 538 0.19 15.68 -15.31
CA TYR A 538 1.67 15.67 -15.23
C TYR A 538 2.40 15.12 -16.46
N ARG A 539 1.76 14.26 -17.25
CA ARG A 539 2.28 13.89 -18.58
C ARG A 539 2.10 14.98 -19.64
N GLU A 540 1.13 15.87 -19.45
CA GLU A 540 0.69 16.82 -20.48
C GLU A 540 1.33 18.21 -20.37
N ASN A 541 2.00 18.53 -19.25
CA ASN A 541 2.61 19.84 -19.07
C ASN A 541 4.02 19.86 -19.70
N VAL A 542 4.04 19.83 -21.03
CA VAL A 542 5.25 19.80 -21.88
C VAL A 542 6.27 20.88 -21.47
N VAL A 543 5.78 22.04 -21.04
CA VAL A 543 6.59 23.19 -20.60
C VAL A 543 7.39 22.87 -19.34
N LEU A 544 6.77 22.26 -18.33
CA LEU A 544 7.45 21.95 -17.08
C LEU A 544 8.51 20.86 -17.31
N ASN A 545 8.16 19.82 -18.07
CA ASN A 545 9.11 18.75 -18.41
C ASN A 545 10.28 19.30 -19.26
N TRP A 546 10.03 20.27 -20.15
CA TRP A 546 11.05 20.95 -20.93
C TRP A 546 12.01 21.77 -20.04
N ILE A 547 11.50 22.55 -19.08
CA ILE A 547 12.33 23.29 -18.11
C ILE A 547 13.24 22.34 -17.34
N TYR A 548 12.68 21.25 -16.79
CA TYR A 548 13.47 20.29 -16.02
C TYR A 548 14.45 19.50 -16.90
N ARG A 549 14.10 19.18 -18.15
CA ARG A 549 15.04 18.59 -19.10
C ARG A 549 16.22 19.51 -19.38
N LEU A 550 15.97 20.81 -19.50
CA LEU A 550 17.02 21.82 -19.69
C LEU A 550 17.91 21.95 -18.45
N LEU A 551 17.33 21.94 -17.25
CA LEU A 551 18.09 22.06 -15.98
C LEU A 551 18.88 20.79 -15.62
N THR A 552 18.34 19.61 -15.90
CA THR A 552 18.93 18.33 -15.44
C THR A 552 19.73 17.62 -16.53
N GLY A 553 19.50 17.96 -17.80
CA GLY A 553 20.05 17.26 -18.96
C GLY A 553 19.44 15.88 -19.20
N VAL A 554 18.35 15.52 -18.52
CA VAL A 554 17.67 14.22 -18.60
C VAL A 554 16.39 14.36 -19.43
N SER A 555 16.11 13.42 -20.33
CA SER A 555 14.99 13.52 -21.28
C SER A 555 13.59 13.47 -20.64
N ASP A 556 13.42 12.74 -19.52
CA ASP A 556 12.12 12.53 -18.86
C ASP A 556 12.22 12.39 -17.32
N PRO A 557 12.57 13.46 -16.59
CA PRO A 557 12.65 13.43 -15.12
C PRO A 557 11.28 13.23 -14.44
N ALA A 558 10.18 13.67 -15.07
CA ALA A 558 8.83 13.57 -14.52
C ALA A 558 8.42 12.12 -14.24
N SER A 559 8.85 11.17 -15.09
CA SER A 559 8.61 9.74 -14.88
C SER A 559 9.25 9.20 -13.59
N GLY A 560 10.40 9.74 -13.17
CA GLY A 560 11.07 9.38 -11.92
C GLY A 560 10.25 9.77 -10.69
N TRP A 561 9.68 10.98 -10.70
CA TRP A 561 8.85 11.45 -9.59
C TRP A 561 7.52 10.71 -9.45
N GLU A 562 6.92 10.32 -10.58
CA GLU A 562 5.74 9.47 -10.55
C GLU A 562 6.05 8.12 -9.92
N LYS A 563 7.19 7.50 -10.29
CA LYS A 563 7.65 6.26 -9.66
C LYS A 563 7.84 6.43 -8.15
N ASP A 564 8.44 7.52 -7.70
CA ASP A 564 8.62 7.78 -6.26
C ASP A 564 7.28 7.93 -5.52
N ARG A 565 6.26 8.54 -6.13
CA ARG A 565 4.90 8.59 -5.57
C ARG A 565 4.26 7.20 -5.47
N LEU A 566 4.44 6.36 -6.48
CA LEU A 566 3.94 4.98 -6.46
C LEU A 566 4.64 4.13 -5.40
N LYS A 567 5.96 4.32 -5.24
CA LYS A 567 6.74 3.68 -4.18
C LYS A 567 6.24 4.09 -2.80
N LEU A 568 5.95 5.37 -2.56
CA LEU A 568 5.37 5.81 -1.29
C LEU A 568 4.04 5.11 -0.98
N ARG A 569 3.18 4.94 -1.99
CA ARG A 569 1.93 4.19 -1.80
C ARG A 569 2.22 2.73 -1.44
N LYS A 570 3.18 2.09 -2.11
CA LYS A 570 3.63 0.72 -1.84
C LYS A 570 4.22 0.55 -0.44
N TYR A 571 4.98 1.54 0.04
CA TYR A 571 5.66 1.54 1.33
C TYR A 571 4.94 2.37 2.42
N ALA A 572 3.66 2.71 2.25
CA ALA A 572 2.96 3.67 3.13
C ALA A 572 2.98 3.26 4.61
N CYS A 573 2.89 1.95 4.90
CA CYS A 573 2.95 1.42 6.27
C CYS A 573 4.37 1.25 6.82
N GLN A 574 5.38 1.53 6.00
CA GLN A 574 6.82 1.36 6.23
C GLN A 574 7.61 2.65 6.02
N SER A 575 6.93 3.78 5.86
CA SER A 575 7.57 5.07 5.60
C SER A 575 7.38 6.04 6.75
N ILE A 576 8.45 6.73 7.13
CA ILE A 576 8.45 7.93 7.96
C ILE A 576 8.47 9.14 7.02
N ILE A 577 7.48 10.02 7.15
CA ILE A 577 7.41 11.28 6.41
C ILE A 577 7.68 12.41 7.40
N ILE A 578 8.82 13.08 7.24
CA ILE A 578 9.27 14.12 8.16
C ILE A 578 8.82 15.48 7.65
N ASN A 579 8.05 16.22 8.45
CA ASN A 579 7.78 17.61 8.14
C ASN A 579 9.03 18.48 8.39
N VAL A 580 9.51 19.15 7.34
CA VAL A 580 10.73 19.97 7.35
C VAL A 580 10.48 21.45 7.04
N ASP A 581 9.22 21.90 7.13
CA ASP A 581 8.77 23.28 6.87
C ASP A 581 9.32 23.87 5.54
N ASN A 582 9.30 25.19 5.36
CA ASN A 582 9.68 25.90 4.12
C ASN A 582 11.19 25.92 3.84
N VAL A 583 11.96 24.89 4.21
CA VAL A 583 13.39 24.86 3.93
C VAL A 583 13.64 24.38 2.51
N SER A 584 14.21 25.28 1.70
CA SER A 584 14.59 24.99 0.32
C SER A 584 15.67 23.92 0.26
N THR A 585 15.57 23.04 -0.75
CA THR A 585 16.60 22.05 -1.07
C THR A 585 17.90 22.69 -1.60
N SER A 586 17.85 23.96 -2.05
CA SER A 586 18.97 24.67 -2.67
C SER A 586 19.79 25.57 -1.72
N SER A 587 19.33 25.79 -0.48
CA SER A 587 20.02 26.65 0.50
C SER A 587 21.00 25.84 1.36
N PHE A 588 22.30 25.99 1.13
CA PHE A 588 23.34 25.26 1.88
C PHE A 588 23.58 25.79 3.32
N THR A 589 23.06 26.97 3.63
CA THR A 589 23.22 27.62 4.93
C THR A 589 21.93 27.55 5.75
N VAL A 590 21.85 26.52 6.59
CA VAL A 590 20.77 26.38 7.59
C VAL A 590 21.26 26.94 8.93
N GLY A 591 20.49 27.85 9.54
CA GLY A 591 20.77 28.39 10.87
C GLY A 591 20.73 27.30 11.95
N GLU A 592 21.36 27.53 13.10
CA GLU A 592 21.43 26.52 14.17
C GLU A 592 20.05 26.15 14.74
N GLU A 593 19.15 27.12 14.89
CA GLU A 593 17.78 26.87 15.36
C GLU A 593 17.01 25.99 14.38
N THR A 594 17.04 26.32 13.08
CA THR A 594 16.38 25.54 12.03
C THR A 594 16.96 24.13 11.92
N ARG A 595 18.28 23.98 12.09
CA ARG A 595 18.93 22.65 12.15
C ARG A 595 18.37 21.84 13.30
N LYS A 596 18.32 22.43 14.50
CA LYS A 596 17.81 21.76 15.71
C LYS A 596 16.35 21.36 15.52
N GLN A 597 15.52 22.25 14.99
CA GLN A 597 14.11 21.95 14.66
C GLN A 597 13.99 20.77 13.69
N MET A 598 14.81 20.69 12.64
CA MET A 598 14.77 19.54 11.72
C MET A 598 15.14 18.23 12.42
N ILE A 599 16.20 18.23 13.22
CA ILE A 599 16.63 17.06 14.00
C ILE A 599 15.49 16.63 14.93
N ASP A 600 14.88 17.58 15.64
CA ASP A 600 13.77 17.32 16.54
C ASP A 600 12.55 16.78 15.80
N SER A 601 12.19 17.33 14.63
CA SER A 601 11.10 16.82 13.78
C SER A 601 11.36 15.39 13.32
N GLY A 602 12.56 15.10 12.81
CA GLY A 602 12.91 13.73 12.39
C GLY A 602 12.84 12.73 13.54
N TYR A 603 13.33 13.13 14.72
CA TYR A 603 13.25 12.34 15.94
C TYR A 603 11.79 12.06 16.33
N GLN A 604 10.96 13.09 16.45
CA GLN A 604 9.56 12.95 16.87
C GLN A 604 8.75 12.09 15.90
N GLU A 605 8.89 12.27 14.59
CA GLU A 605 8.17 11.43 13.62
C GLU A 605 8.60 9.97 13.67
N THR A 606 9.86 9.71 14.04
CA THR A 606 10.37 8.34 14.20
C THR A 606 9.83 7.71 15.47
N ILE A 607 9.82 8.45 16.59
CA ILE A 607 9.19 7.97 17.83
C ILE A 607 7.71 7.70 17.62
N ASN A 608 6.98 8.59 16.94
CA ASN A 608 5.58 8.36 16.56
C ASN A 608 5.41 7.06 15.74
N TYR A 609 6.30 6.83 14.78
CA TYR A 609 6.29 5.62 13.97
C TYR A 609 6.53 4.36 14.82
N LEU A 610 7.50 4.41 15.74
CA LEU A 610 7.86 3.31 16.64
C LEU A 610 6.76 3.02 17.66
N ASP A 611 6.24 4.03 18.35
CA ASP A 611 5.19 3.90 19.37
C ASP A 611 3.86 3.36 18.80
N MET A 612 3.67 3.44 17.49
CA MET A 612 2.53 2.82 16.81
C MET A 612 2.69 1.32 16.52
N ARG A 613 3.93 0.80 16.48
CA ARG A 613 4.25 -0.55 15.95
C ARG A 613 5.03 -1.43 16.92
N TYR A 614 5.75 -0.82 17.86
CA TYR A 614 6.62 -1.47 18.80
C TYR A 614 6.11 -1.26 20.22
N GLN A 615 6.32 -2.25 21.08
CA GLN A 615 6.11 -2.15 22.52
C GLN A 615 7.48 -2.11 23.21
N LYS A 616 7.60 -1.33 24.29
CA LYS A 616 8.77 -1.39 25.17
C LYS A 616 8.61 -2.57 26.12
N ASN A 617 9.56 -3.51 26.10
CA ASN A 617 9.63 -4.58 27.09
C ASN A 617 10.08 -4.04 28.46
N ASP A 618 10.15 -4.91 29.48
CA ASP A 618 10.57 -4.54 30.83
C ASP A 618 11.98 -3.92 30.89
N SER A 619 12.82 -4.24 29.92
CA SER A 619 14.17 -3.67 29.73
C SER A 619 14.18 -2.34 28.94
N GLN A 620 13.01 -1.75 28.67
CA GLN A 620 12.81 -0.55 27.85
C GLN A 620 13.27 -0.70 26.38
N GLU A 621 13.44 -1.92 25.89
CA GLU A 621 13.81 -2.18 24.49
C GLU A 621 12.57 -2.31 23.62
N TYR A 622 12.62 -1.79 22.39
CA TYR A 622 11.51 -1.84 21.46
C TYR A 622 11.41 -3.24 20.83
N GLU A 623 10.28 -3.91 21.07
CA GLU A 623 9.93 -5.19 20.48
C GLU A 623 8.78 -5.00 19.48
N ASN A 624 8.93 -5.49 18.25
CA ASN A 624 7.91 -5.32 17.21
C ASN A 624 6.71 -6.23 17.48
N GLU A 625 5.54 -5.69 17.85
CA GLU A 625 4.32 -6.49 18.09
C GLU A 625 3.39 -6.55 16.89
N GLU A 626 3.79 -5.99 15.74
CA GLU A 626 2.94 -5.94 14.56
C GLU A 626 2.76 -7.34 13.99
N PHE A 627 1.49 -7.74 13.82
CA PHE A 627 1.12 -8.96 13.11
C PHE A 627 0.53 -8.62 11.76
N MET A 628 1.01 -9.31 10.74
CA MET A 628 0.36 -9.44 9.45
C MET A 628 -0.66 -10.55 9.52
N TYR A 629 -1.74 -10.42 8.77
CA TYR A 629 -2.71 -11.49 8.65
C TYR A 629 -3.29 -11.56 7.25
N THR A 630 -3.66 -12.76 6.84
CA THR A 630 -4.46 -12.96 5.64
C THR A 630 -5.39 -14.14 5.85
N THR A 631 -6.50 -14.14 5.12
CA THR A 631 -7.50 -15.20 5.17
C THR A 631 -7.53 -15.95 3.85
N PHE A 632 -7.49 -17.27 3.95
CA PHE A 632 -7.64 -18.19 2.83
C PHE A 632 -8.97 -18.93 2.96
N SER A 633 -9.59 -19.27 1.84
CA SER A 633 -10.85 -20.02 1.80
C SER A 633 -10.74 -21.44 2.38
N SER A 634 -9.57 -22.07 2.26
CA SER A 634 -9.34 -23.46 2.66
C SER A 634 -7.84 -23.75 2.88
N LEU A 635 -7.54 -24.92 3.45
CA LEU A 635 -6.15 -25.42 3.52
C LEU A 635 -5.55 -25.67 2.13
N GLY A 636 -6.36 -26.04 1.13
CA GLY A 636 -5.89 -26.21 -0.25
C GLY A 636 -5.43 -24.90 -0.90
N GLU A 637 -6.11 -23.78 -0.59
CA GLU A 637 -5.66 -22.45 -1.03
C GLU A 637 -4.35 -22.05 -0.34
N LEU A 638 -4.25 -22.26 0.98
CA LEU A 638 -3.02 -21.98 1.73
C LEU A 638 -1.85 -22.82 1.21
N LEU A 639 -2.08 -24.09 0.88
CA LEU A 639 -1.09 -24.97 0.29
C LEU A 639 -0.62 -24.46 -1.08
N SER A 640 -1.57 -24.07 -1.94
CA SER A 640 -1.28 -23.45 -3.23
C SER A 640 -0.48 -22.16 -3.08
N TYR A 641 -0.77 -21.37 -2.05
CA TYR A 641 -0.01 -20.18 -1.72
C TYR A 641 1.44 -20.49 -1.31
N CYS A 642 1.69 -21.57 -0.58
CA CYS A 642 3.06 -22.04 -0.28
C CYS A 642 3.83 -22.43 -1.57
N CYS A 643 3.17 -23.05 -2.56
CA CYS A 643 3.78 -23.31 -3.87
C CYS A 643 4.18 -22.03 -4.59
N TYR A 644 3.28 -21.04 -4.60
CA TYR A 644 3.54 -19.72 -5.18
C TYR A 644 4.73 -19.02 -4.50
N ARG A 645 4.79 -19.02 -3.16
CA ARG A 645 5.95 -18.48 -2.42
C ARG A 645 7.21 -19.31 -2.62
N GLY A 646 7.06 -20.57 -3.06
CA GLY A 646 8.16 -21.50 -3.25
C GLY A 646 8.77 -21.99 -1.93
N ASP A 647 8.03 -21.89 -0.83
CA ASP A 647 8.47 -22.25 0.52
C ASP A 647 8.10 -23.70 0.84
N ARG A 648 9.12 -24.58 0.73
CA ARG A 648 8.95 -26.02 0.97
C ARG A 648 8.68 -26.35 2.45
N PRO A 649 9.41 -25.79 3.44
CA PRO A 649 9.07 -26.00 4.85
C PRO A 649 7.61 -25.69 5.18
N TRP A 650 7.08 -24.56 4.70
CA TRP A 650 5.67 -24.22 4.93
C TRP A 650 4.71 -25.14 4.19
N PHE A 651 5.05 -25.51 2.96
CA PHE A 651 4.28 -26.51 2.22
C PHE A 651 4.14 -27.82 3.00
N GLU A 652 5.23 -28.32 3.60
CA GLU A 652 5.23 -29.56 4.39
C GLU A 652 4.46 -29.43 5.71
N ILE A 653 4.44 -28.25 6.34
CA ILE A 653 3.59 -27.98 7.50
C ILE A 653 2.12 -28.03 7.11
N VAL A 654 1.72 -27.30 6.06
CA VAL A 654 0.32 -27.26 5.61
C VAL A 654 -0.14 -28.63 5.10
N TYR A 655 0.74 -29.38 4.44
CA TYR A 655 0.49 -30.77 4.05
C TYR A 655 0.10 -31.64 5.24
N ARG A 656 0.88 -31.60 6.34
CA ARG A 656 0.56 -32.33 7.57
C ARG A 656 -0.76 -31.88 8.19
N LEU A 657 -1.05 -30.57 8.17
CA LEU A 657 -2.34 -30.06 8.64
C LEU A 657 -3.52 -30.62 7.82
N ILE A 658 -3.35 -30.89 6.52
CA ILE A 658 -4.36 -31.54 5.69
C ILE A 658 -4.47 -33.03 6.05
N GLU A 659 -3.34 -33.72 6.24
CA GLU A 659 -3.28 -35.13 6.66
C GLU A 659 -3.94 -35.38 8.02
N GLU A 660 -3.82 -34.43 8.94
CA GLU A 660 -4.46 -34.48 10.27
C GLU A 660 -5.90 -33.95 10.26
N SER A 661 -6.35 -33.34 9.15
CA SER A 661 -7.68 -32.73 9.08
C SER A 661 -8.80 -33.77 8.95
N SER A 662 -9.87 -33.59 9.72
CA SER A 662 -11.11 -34.37 9.58
C SER A 662 -12.07 -33.81 8.52
N ALA A 663 -11.56 -33.12 7.50
CA ALA A 663 -12.39 -32.47 6.49
C ALA A 663 -13.01 -33.53 5.54
N PRO A 664 -14.27 -33.37 5.10
CA PRO A 664 -14.92 -34.36 4.23
C PRO A 664 -14.22 -34.50 2.87
N ASN A 665 -13.55 -33.45 2.38
CA ASN A 665 -12.79 -33.43 1.12
C ASN A 665 -11.28 -33.70 1.31
N GLN A 666 -10.87 -34.26 2.45
CA GLN A 666 -9.46 -34.54 2.75
C GLN A 666 -8.77 -35.36 1.65
N GLY A 667 -9.43 -36.40 1.11
CA GLY A 667 -8.85 -37.25 0.07
C GLY A 667 -8.49 -36.49 -1.22
N GLU A 668 -9.34 -35.56 -1.64
CA GLU A 668 -9.10 -34.71 -2.81
C GLU A 668 -7.97 -33.71 -2.55
N LEU A 669 -7.96 -33.09 -1.37
CA LEU A 669 -6.88 -32.17 -0.95
C LEU A 669 -5.53 -32.88 -0.89
N MET A 670 -5.49 -34.14 -0.44
CA MET A 670 -4.26 -34.95 -0.41
C MET A 670 -3.75 -35.25 -1.83
N GLN A 671 -4.64 -35.57 -2.77
CA GLN A 671 -4.26 -35.77 -4.18
C GLN A 671 -3.71 -34.49 -4.79
N GLN A 672 -4.39 -33.36 -4.59
CA GLN A 672 -3.93 -32.04 -5.03
C GLN A 672 -2.57 -31.71 -4.43
N ALA A 673 -2.37 -31.98 -3.14
CA ALA A 673 -1.11 -31.72 -2.46
C ALA A 673 0.04 -32.54 -3.07
N GLN A 674 -0.17 -33.82 -3.36
CA GLN A 674 0.83 -34.66 -4.02
C GLN A 674 1.16 -34.16 -5.44
N GLU A 675 0.15 -33.71 -6.19
CA GLU A 675 0.37 -33.13 -7.52
C GLU A 675 1.20 -31.84 -7.45
N LEU A 676 0.82 -30.90 -6.57
CA LEU A 676 1.55 -29.66 -6.33
C LEU A 676 2.99 -29.92 -5.87
N GLN A 677 3.20 -30.92 -5.01
CA GLN A 677 4.55 -31.31 -4.59
C GLN A 677 5.41 -31.74 -5.78
N ARG A 678 4.88 -32.56 -6.70
CA ARG A 678 5.60 -32.99 -7.92
C ARG A 678 5.88 -31.81 -8.85
N LEU A 679 4.92 -30.90 -9.02
CA LEU A 679 5.03 -29.76 -9.93
C LEU A 679 6.04 -28.70 -9.45
N TYR A 680 6.09 -28.41 -8.15
CA TYR A 680 6.89 -27.26 -7.63
C TYR A 680 8.14 -27.67 -6.86
N PHE A 681 8.24 -28.91 -6.37
CA PHE A 681 9.29 -29.33 -5.45
C PHE A 681 9.97 -30.67 -5.82
N SER A 682 9.74 -31.20 -7.02
CA SER A 682 10.42 -32.42 -7.47
C SER A 682 11.95 -32.24 -7.51
N THR A 683 12.65 -33.16 -6.83
CA THR A 683 14.10 -33.16 -6.69
C THR A 683 14.77 -33.43 -8.03
N LYS A 684 15.54 -32.47 -8.56
CA LYS A 684 16.70 -32.84 -9.38
C LYS A 684 17.65 -33.59 -8.46
N THR A 685 17.90 -34.86 -8.78
CA THR A 685 18.84 -35.76 -8.12
C THR A 685 20.20 -35.07 -7.97
N THR A 686 20.45 -34.54 -6.78
CA THR A 686 21.81 -34.39 -6.25
C THR A 686 21.87 -35.31 -5.05
N SER A 687 22.86 -36.20 -5.08
CA SER A 687 23.05 -37.31 -4.15
C SER A 687 22.93 -36.88 -2.68
N PRO A 688 22.29 -37.70 -1.83
CA PRO A 688 22.15 -37.37 -0.42
C PRO A 688 23.51 -37.54 0.28
N LYS A 689 24.12 -36.43 0.72
CA LYS A 689 24.99 -36.49 1.88
C LYS A 689 24.10 -36.61 3.11
N SER A 690 24.27 -37.72 3.82
CA SER A 690 23.63 -38.07 5.08
C SER A 690 23.63 -36.91 6.09
N PRO A 691 22.49 -36.56 6.69
CA PRO A 691 22.46 -35.76 7.90
C PRO A 691 22.52 -36.68 9.12
N SER A 692 23.52 -36.46 9.98
CA SER A 692 23.60 -37.04 11.32
C SER A 692 22.47 -36.49 12.22
N PRO A 693 21.82 -37.31 13.07
CA PRO A 693 20.72 -36.87 13.92
C PRO A 693 21.25 -36.09 15.14
N LYS A 694 20.81 -34.84 15.31
CA LYS A 694 20.85 -34.16 16.60
C LYS A 694 19.43 -34.04 17.13
N THR A 695 19.21 -34.71 18.25
CA THR A 695 18.00 -34.77 19.05
C THR A 695 17.53 -33.39 19.51
N PRO A 696 16.22 -33.10 19.53
CA PRO A 696 15.69 -31.94 20.22
C PRO A 696 15.57 -32.25 21.72
N LYS A 697 16.14 -31.38 22.56
CA LYS A 697 15.89 -31.42 24.00
C LYS A 697 14.45 -31.01 24.26
N GLN A 698 13.67 -31.94 24.81
CA GLN A 698 12.44 -31.68 25.54
C GLN A 698 12.82 -30.97 26.84
N ASP A 699 12.21 -29.82 27.11
CA ASP A 699 12.00 -29.37 28.49
C ASP A 699 10.55 -29.67 28.84
N ASP A 700 10.40 -30.69 29.67
CA ASP A 700 9.19 -31.02 30.41
C ASP A 700 8.92 -29.94 31.46
N ASN A 701 7.66 -29.50 31.52
CA ASN A 701 6.95 -29.44 32.79
C ASN A 701 5.44 -29.53 32.55
N GLN A 702 4.84 -30.56 33.15
CA GLN A 702 3.44 -30.97 33.04
C GLN A 702 2.53 -30.26 34.06
N LEU A 703 1.33 -29.92 33.58
CA LEU A 703 -0.02 -30.06 34.16
C LEU A 703 -0.31 -29.91 35.67
N THR A 704 -1.34 -29.10 35.95
CA THR A 704 -2.57 -29.41 36.77
C THR A 704 -3.66 -28.43 36.28
N PHE A 705 -4.83 -28.76 35.72
CA PHE A 705 -6.03 -29.53 36.12
C PHE A 705 -6.66 -29.09 37.48
N PHE A 706 -7.68 -28.20 37.39
CA PHE A 706 -8.60 -27.61 38.39
C PHE A 706 -8.15 -26.40 39.26
N GLY A 707 -8.76 -25.23 39.00
CA GLY A 707 -9.32 -24.32 40.03
C GLY A 707 -8.58 -23.01 40.39
N HIS A 708 -8.99 -21.90 39.74
CA HIS A 708 -8.91 -20.45 40.10
C HIS A 708 -7.53 -19.85 40.53
N GLU A 709 -7.13 -18.61 40.25
CA GLU A 709 -7.79 -17.34 39.95
C GLU A 709 -6.81 -16.46 39.14
N MET A 710 -7.30 -15.63 38.20
CA MET A 710 -6.50 -14.69 37.41
C MET A 710 -6.19 -13.42 38.22
N PRO A 711 -4.94 -12.93 38.32
CA PRO A 711 -4.69 -11.55 38.69
C PRO A 711 -5.01 -10.64 37.50
N HIS A 712 -6.12 -9.93 37.59
CA HIS A 712 -6.45 -8.76 36.74
C HIS A 712 -5.35 -7.71 36.88
N ALA A 713 -4.71 -7.29 35.78
CA ALA A 713 -5.09 -6.16 34.92
C ALA A 713 -5.04 -4.77 35.61
N SER A 714 -4.04 -3.96 35.23
CA SER A 714 -4.09 -2.50 35.35
C SER A 714 -3.45 -1.83 34.13
N SER A 715 -4.16 -1.91 32.99
CA SER A 715 -4.03 -0.98 31.84
C SER A 715 -5.20 -1.14 30.84
N SER A 716 -5.99 -2.21 30.96
CA SER A 716 -7.12 -2.50 30.07
C SER A 716 -8.40 -1.71 30.36
N SER A 717 -8.58 -1.10 31.54
CA SER A 717 -9.82 -0.37 31.85
C SER A 717 -9.94 0.93 31.04
N ILE A 718 -8.84 1.70 30.91
CA ILE A 718 -8.81 2.94 30.13
C ILE A 718 -9.15 2.69 28.65
N ARG A 719 -8.66 1.59 28.06
CA ARG A 719 -8.97 1.22 26.67
C ARG A 719 -10.43 0.78 26.49
N LYS A 720 -11.02 0.07 27.46
CA LYS A 720 -12.44 -0.31 27.42
C LYS A 720 -13.36 0.90 27.52
N ASP A 721 -13.02 1.88 28.36
CA ASP A 721 -13.83 3.09 28.54
C ASP A 721 -13.75 4.03 27.33
N HIS A 722 -12.56 4.25 26.75
CA HIS A 722 -12.41 5.03 25.51
C HIS A 722 -13.12 4.38 24.32
N HIS A 723 -13.14 3.05 24.24
CA HIS A 723 -13.86 2.33 23.19
C HIS A 723 -15.38 2.55 23.30
N LYS A 724 -15.96 2.44 24.51
CA LYS A 724 -17.39 2.74 24.74
C LYS A 724 -17.74 4.20 24.41
N ILE A 725 -16.89 5.14 24.82
CA ILE A 725 -17.03 6.57 24.52
C ILE A 725 -17.01 6.79 22.99
N LEU A 726 -16.07 6.18 22.27
CA LEU A 726 -15.97 6.31 20.82
C LEU A 726 -17.21 5.75 20.12
N LEU A 727 -17.70 4.58 20.52
CA LEU A 727 -18.89 3.96 19.95
C LEU A 727 -20.15 4.83 20.14
N ALA A 728 -20.25 5.59 21.23
CA ALA A 728 -21.33 6.52 21.46
C ALA A 728 -21.20 7.82 20.64
N ILE A 729 -19.98 8.35 20.51
CA ILE A 729 -19.73 9.64 19.86
C ILE A 729 -19.70 9.53 18.32
N TYR A 730 -19.00 8.52 17.80
CA TYR A 730 -18.65 8.43 16.37
C TYR A 730 -19.87 8.44 15.43
N PRO A 731 -20.96 7.69 15.70
CA PRO A 731 -22.15 7.74 14.85
C PRO A 731 -22.82 9.11 14.83
N VAL A 732 -22.89 9.80 15.99
CA VAL A 732 -23.44 11.16 16.09
C VAL A 732 -22.60 12.14 15.26
N PHE A 733 -21.27 12.06 15.37
CA PHE A 733 -20.36 12.91 14.60
C PHE A 733 -20.43 12.71 13.08
N LEU A 734 -20.67 11.47 12.62
CA LEU A 734 -20.85 11.20 11.20
C LEU A 734 -22.12 11.84 10.63
N LYS A 735 -23.14 12.01 11.47
CA LYS A 735 -24.45 12.55 11.08
C LYS A 735 -24.60 14.05 11.30
N LEU A 736 -23.77 14.67 12.15
CA LEU A 736 -23.74 16.12 12.30
C LEU A 736 -23.33 16.80 10.97
N SER A 737 -24.23 17.61 10.41
CA SER A 737 -23.99 18.36 9.18
C SER A 737 -23.38 19.74 9.45
N GLN A 738 -22.63 20.25 8.46
CA GLN A 738 -22.17 21.65 8.41
C GLN A 738 -23.33 22.65 8.35
N ASP A 739 -24.53 22.22 7.94
CA ASP A 739 -25.72 23.08 7.83
C ASP A 739 -26.22 23.59 9.18
N LEU A 740 -25.76 22.97 10.27
CA LEU A 740 -26.03 23.41 11.64
C LEU A 740 -25.20 24.66 12.07
N LEU A 741 -24.38 25.18 11.15
CA LEU A 741 -23.53 26.35 11.32
C LEU A 741 -23.84 27.36 10.20
N LYS A 742 -24.07 28.63 10.54
CA LYS A 742 -24.32 29.69 9.56
C LYS A 742 -23.03 30.16 8.87
N ASP A 743 -21.96 30.30 9.63
CA ASP A 743 -20.73 30.97 9.18
C ASP A 743 -19.73 30.02 8.50
N SER A 744 -19.09 30.49 7.42
CA SER A 744 -18.14 29.69 6.62
C SER A 744 -16.83 29.36 7.35
N THR A 745 -16.41 30.22 8.29
CA THR A 745 -15.22 29.99 9.12
C THR A 745 -15.50 28.94 10.18
N ASP A 746 -16.67 28.98 10.82
CA ASP A 746 -17.11 27.97 11.78
C ASP A 746 -17.30 26.59 11.11
N LYS A 747 -17.78 26.54 9.86
CA LYS A 747 -17.83 25.30 9.07
C LYS A 747 -16.45 24.66 8.86
N LYS A 748 -15.42 25.46 8.58
CA LYS A 748 -14.03 24.96 8.48
C LYS A 748 -13.50 24.46 9.82
N ILE A 749 -13.83 25.16 10.92
CA ILE A 749 -13.45 24.71 12.28
C ILE A 749 -14.09 23.37 12.61
N PHE A 750 -15.35 23.15 12.22
CA PHE A 750 -16.04 21.88 12.36
C PHE A 750 -15.35 20.76 11.57
N ASP A 751 -14.89 21.01 10.34
CA ASP A 751 -14.13 20.02 9.56
C ASP A 751 -12.81 19.66 10.24
N TYR A 752 -12.07 20.64 10.76
CA TYR A 752 -10.87 20.35 11.55
C TYR A 752 -11.17 19.54 12.81
N ALA A 753 -12.29 19.83 13.49
CA ALA A 753 -12.73 19.05 14.64
C ALA A 753 -13.04 17.59 14.29
N ARG A 754 -13.64 17.33 13.11
CA ARG A 754 -13.88 15.98 12.59
C ARG A 754 -12.57 15.23 12.33
N HIS A 755 -11.57 15.91 11.78
CA HIS A 755 -10.26 15.32 11.52
C HIS A 755 -9.43 15.06 12.79
N ALA A 756 -9.68 15.81 13.86
CA ALA A 756 -9.02 15.62 15.16
C ALA A 756 -9.59 14.44 15.98
N PHE A 757 -10.71 13.85 15.56
CA PHE A 757 -11.36 12.77 16.29
C PHE A 757 -10.58 11.45 16.13
N SER A 758 -10.09 10.88 17.23
CA SER A 758 -9.29 9.65 17.22
C SER A 758 -9.61 8.73 18.39
N LEU A 759 -9.27 7.44 18.23
CA LEU A 759 -9.46 6.40 19.26
C LEU A 759 -8.59 6.64 20.51
N LYS A 760 -7.46 7.35 20.36
CA LYS A 760 -6.54 7.68 21.47
C LYS A 760 -6.98 8.92 22.25
N ALA A 761 -7.66 9.87 21.60
CA ALA A 761 -8.11 11.12 22.20
C ALA A 761 -9.50 11.53 21.69
N PRO A 762 -10.59 10.86 22.13
CA PRO A 762 -11.94 11.07 21.62
C PRO A 762 -12.50 12.48 21.90
N PHE A 763 -11.83 13.28 22.73
CA PHE A 763 -12.28 14.61 23.14
C PHE A 763 -11.46 15.77 22.55
N ASP A 764 -10.45 15.51 21.70
CA ASP A 764 -9.61 16.57 21.12
C ASP A 764 -10.40 17.54 20.22
N CYS A 765 -11.48 17.05 19.60
CA CYS A 765 -12.44 17.87 18.86
C CYS A 765 -13.02 19.03 19.70
N LEU A 766 -13.11 18.91 21.04
CA LEU A 766 -13.58 19.99 21.92
C LEU A 766 -12.67 21.23 21.87
N ARG A 767 -11.37 21.07 21.61
CA ARG A 767 -10.44 22.21 21.45
C ARG A 767 -10.74 23.02 20.21
N HIS A 768 -11.23 22.36 19.15
CA HIS A 768 -11.66 23.01 17.92
C HIS A 768 -13.02 23.66 18.10
N PHE A 769 -13.98 22.98 18.73
CA PHE A 769 -15.30 23.55 19.01
C PHE A 769 -15.27 24.79 19.91
N ALA A 770 -14.30 24.89 20.82
CA ALA A 770 -14.10 26.10 21.63
C ALA A 770 -13.76 27.36 20.80
N LYS A 771 -13.36 27.20 19.53
CA LYS A 771 -13.03 28.31 18.62
C LYS A 771 -14.25 28.84 17.84
N ILE A 772 -15.40 28.15 17.89
CA ILE A 772 -16.66 28.58 17.25
C ILE A 772 -17.23 29.77 18.04
N ARG A 773 -17.52 30.88 17.35
CA ARG A 773 -17.93 32.15 18.01
C ARG A 773 -19.30 32.68 17.57
N ASN A 774 -19.87 32.18 16.47
CA ASN A 774 -21.14 32.67 15.94
C ASN A 774 -22.33 31.84 16.42
N GLU A 775 -23.54 32.21 15.98
CA GLU A 775 -24.76 31.47 16.27
C GLU A 775 -24.69 30.03 15.72
N THR A 776 -25.07 29.07 16.56
CA THR A 776 -25.10 27.66 16.20
C THR A 776 -26.50 27.11 16.37
N HIS A 777 -26.83 26.07 15.61
CA HIS A 777 -28.07 25.34 15.81
C HIS A 777 -28.12 24.67 17.20
N ILE A 778 -29.30 24.61 17.82
CA ILE A 778 -29.47 24.04 19.16
C ILE A 778 -29.02 22.57 19.26
N VAL A 779 -29.26 21.77 18.22
CA VAL A 779 -28.81 20.37 18.12
C VAL A 779 -27.28 20.27 18.15
N PHE A 780 -26.58 21.20 17.49
CA PHE A 780 -25.12 21.25 17.49
C PHE A 780 -24.59 21.61 18.88
N HIS A 781 -25.24 22.55 19.57
CA HIS A 781 -24.91 22.89 20.95
C HIS A 781 -25.16 21.71 21.92
N ILE A 782 -26.30 21.02 21.77
CA ILE A 782 -26.62 19.81 22.56
C ILE A 782 -25.53 18.75 22.35
N ALA A 783 -25.12 18.49 21.11
CA ALA A 783 -24.04 17.54 20.83
C ALA A 783 -22.76 17.92 21.58
N ILE A 784 -22.28 19.16 21.45
CA ILE A 784 -21.07 19.64 22.14
C ILE A 784 -21.21 19.53 23.66
N ASN A 785 -22.38 19.86 24.21
CA ASN A 785 -22.63 19.79 25.64
C ASN A 785 -22.59 18.35 26.16
N LEU A 786 -23.25 17.42 25.46
CA LEU A 786 -23.19 15.98 25.76
C LEU A 786 -21.75 15.45 25.66
N LEU A 787 -20.96 15.91 24.69
CA LEU A 787 -19.54 15.57 24.57
C LEU A 787 -18.70 16.08 25.75
N ARG A 788 -18.98 17.30 26.24
CA ARG A 788 -18.34 17.86 27.43
C ARG A 788 -18.73 17.08 28.69
N GLU A 789 -20.00 16.70 28.80
CA GLU A 789 -20.50 15.94 29.95
C GLU A 789 -19.97 14.50 29.93
N LEU A 790 -19.88 13.87 28.76
CA LEU A 790 -19.29 12.54 28.60
C LEU A 790 -17.80 12.52 28.98
N LYS A 791 -17.08 13.64 28.79
CA LYS A 791 -15.70 13.81 29.26
C LYS A 791 -15.61 13.97 30.79
N ARG A 792 -16.59 14.65 31.40
CA ARG A 792 -16.60 14.95 32.84
C ARG A 792 -17.12 13.78 33.67
N ASN A 793 -18.27 13.23 33.30
CA ASN A 793 -19.04 12.22 34.03
C ASN A 793 -19.71 11.22 33.04
N PRO A 794 -18.99 10.20 32.54
CA PRO A 794 -19.59 9.18 31.67
C PRO A 794 -20.57 8.31 32.46
N SER A 795 -21.86 8.60 32.34
CA SER A 795 -22.95 7.85 32.98
C SER A 795 -23.92 7.29 31.94
N GLU A 796 -24.65 6.23 32.29
CA GLU A 796 -25.69 5.65 31.43
C GLU A 796 -26.71 6.70 30.94
N LYS A 797 -26.96 7.75 31.75
CA LYS A 797 -27.82 8.87 31.36
C LYS A 797 -27.25 9.67 30.18
N VAL A 798 -25.94 9.90 30.13
CA VAL A 798 -25.26 10.61 29.03
C VAL A 798 -25.17 9.72 27.79
N TYR A 799 -24.90 8.42 27.95
CA TYR A 799 -24.93 7.46 26.85
C TYR A 799 -26.33 7.35 26.22
N GLY A 800 -27.38 7.28 27.05
CA GLY A 800 -28.76 7.31 26.60
C GLY A 800 -29.12 8.59 25.85
N ALA A 801 -28.69 9.76 26.35
CA ALA A 801 -28.88 11.02 25.65
C ALA A 801 -28.13 11.09 24.31
N MET A 802 -26.91 10.54 24.21
CA MET A 802 -26.19 10.43 22.93
C MET A 802 -26.92 9.52 21.93
N SER A 803 -27.50 8.41 22.39
CA SER A 803 -28.33 7.54 21.54
C SER A 803 -29.58 8.27 21.05
N GLN A 804 -30.28 9.00 21.92
CA GLN A 804 -31.45 9.81 21.54
C GLN A 804 -31.10 10.89 20.51
N LEU A 805 -29.93 11.53 20.65
CA LEU A 805 -29.44 12.48 19.66
C LEU A 805 -29.14 11.83 18.32
N LEU A 806 -28.57 10.63 18.32
CA LEU A 806 -28.35 9.86 17.10
C LEU A 806 -29.67 9.51 16.40
N ASP A 807 -30.67 9.06 17.16
CA ASP A 807 -32.00 8.74 16.64
C ASP A 807 -32.67 9.97 16.04
N LEU A 808 -32.56 11.13 16.71
CA LEU A 808 -33.05 12.41 16.19
C LEU A 808 -32.37 12.78 14.86
N LEU A 809 -31.04 12.63 14.76
CA LEU A 809 -30.29 12.92 13.54
C LEU A 809 -30.57 11.91 12.40
N ASN A 810 -31.03 10.70 12.73
CA ASN A 810 -31.44 9.69 11.75
C ASN A 810 -32.90 9.84 11.32
N SER A 811 -33.76 10.40 12.19
CA SER A 811 -35.14 10.71 11.85
C SER A 811 -35.18 11.81 10.78
N ASN A 812 -35.92 11.60 9.68
CA ASN A 812 -36.13 12.56 8.58
C ASN A 812 -37.02 13.76 9.00
N ASN A 813 -36.81 14.28 10.21
CA ASN A 813 -37.50 15.45 10.72
C ASN A 813 -36.85 16.71 10.16
N ASN A 814 -37.67 17.68 9.75
CA ASN A 814 -37.19 18.95 9.19
C ASN A 814 -36.61 19.84 10.31
N LEU A 815 -35.37 19.53 10.71
CA LEU A 815 -34.66 20.17 11.84
C LEU A 815 -34.11 21.56 11.50
N CYS A 816 -34.04 21.93 10.22
CA CYS A 816 -33.46 23.19 9.77
C CYS A 816 -34.43 24.38 9.87
N ARG A 817 -34.87 24.74 11.08
CA ARG A 817 -35.68 25.94 11.34
C ARG A 817 -34.80 27.10 11.80
N GLU A 818 -35.02 28.31 11.30
CA GLU A 818 -34.20 29.49 11.68
C GLU A 818 -34.27 29.80 13.18
N GLU A 819 -35.41 29.53 13.80
CA GLU A 819 -35.69 29.74 15.24
C GLU A 819 -34.78 28.92 16.16
N TYR A 820 -34.10 27.89 15.63
CA TYR A 820 -33.23 27.00 16.38
C TYR A 820 -31.76 27.46 16.38
N PHE A 821 -31.44 28.56 15.71
CA PHE A 821 -30.12 29.18 15.72
C PHE A 821 -30.05 30.30 16.75
N SER A 822 -29.11 30.19 17.69
CA SER A 822 -28.83 31.25 18.64
C SER A 822 -27.46 31.06 19.29
N ARG A 823 -27.11 31.93 20.24
CA ARG A 823 -26.00 31.71 21.18
C ARG A 823 -26.54 30.98 22.40
N TRP A 824 -26.28 29.68 22.45
CA TRP A 824 -26.78 28.81 23.51
C TRP A 824 -25.82 28.76 24.71
N ASP A 825 -26.38 28.78 25.91
CA ASP A 825 -25.67 28.58 27.18
C ASP A 825 -26.47 27.62 28.08
N LEU A 826 -26.85 26.48 27.49
CA LEU A 826 -27.72 25.49 28.12
C LEU A 826 -26.94 24.54 29.04
N SER A 827 -27.52 24.25 30.20
CA SER A 827 -27.05 23.19 31.12
C SER A 827 -27.35 21.78 30.58
N PHE A 828 -26.74 20.74 31.16
CA PHE A 828 -27.00 19.36 30.75
C PHE A 828 -28.48 18.95 30.92
N SER A 829 -29.14 19.39 32.00
CA SER A 829 -30.57 19.14 32.23
C SER A 829 -31.45 19.81 31.17
N GLN A 830 -31.13 21.05 30.80
CA GLN A 830 -31.83 21.79 29.74
C GLN A 830 -31.60 21.14 28.36
N CYS A 831 -30.37 20.75 28.04
CA CYS A 831 -30.06 20.00 26.82
C CYS A 831 -30.85 18.68 26.75
N SER A 832 -30.91 17.92 27.85
CA SER A 832 -31.67 16.67 27.92
C SER A 832 -33.17 16.88 27.75
N ARG A 833 -33.73 17.95 28.35
CA ARG A 833 -35.14 18.33 28.22
C ARG A 833 -35.48 18.66 26.77
N ILE A 834 -34.69 19.53 26.15
CA ILE A 834 -34.90 19.96 24.76
C ILE A 834 -34.75 18.78 23.80
N LEU A 835 -33.74 17.92 24.01
CA LEU A 835 -33.56 16.71 23.23
C LEU A 835 -34.79 15.79 23.33
N GLY A 836 -35.35 15.64 24.53
CA GLY A 836 -36.59 14.89 24.77
C GLY A 836 -37.78 15.47 23.99
N LEU A 837 -37.94 16.79 23.98
CA LEU A 837 -39.01 17.47 23.20
C LEU A 837 -38.80 17.30 21.69
N LEU A 838 -37.58 17.50 21.19
CA LEU A 838 -37.24 17.29 19.77
C LEU A 838 -37.50 15.85 19.33
N SER A 839 -37.18 14.86 20.18
CA SER A 839 -37.38 13.44 19.86
C SER A 839 -38.84 12.99 19.81
N LYS A 840 -39.75 13.71 20.48
CA LYS A 840 -41.19 13.39 20.54
C LYS A 840 -42.01 13.98 19.39
N ASN A 841 -41.38 14.67 18.43
CA ASN A 841 -42.06 15.45 17.39
C ASN A 841 -43.06 16.49 17.92
N SER A 842 -42.92 16.92 19.18
CA SER A 842 -43.69 18.05 19.72
C SER A 842 -43.10 19.35 19.16
N GLU A 843 -43.94 20.22 18.60
CA GLU A 843 -43.48 21.56 18.22
C GLU A 843 -42.96 22.29 19.45
N ILE A 844 -41.71 22.70 19.42
CA ILE A 844 -41.10 23.44 20.52
C ILE A 844 -41.63 24.86 20.47
N ASN A 845 -42.21 25.34 21.58
CA ASN A 845 -42.70 26.70 21.68
C ASN A 845 -41.57 27.71 21.39
N PRO A 846 -41.69 28.55 20.34
CA PRO A 846 -40.65 29.54 19.98
C PRO A 846 -40.34 30.53 21.11
N ARG A 847 -41.32 30.82 21.98
CA ARG A 847 -41.11 31.67 23.17
C ARG A 847 -40.16 31.00 24.17
N MET A 848 -40.25 29.69 24.36
CA MET A 848 -39.31 28.96 25.23
C MET A 848 -37.87 29.04 24.70
N LEU A 849 -37.66 28.81 23.40
CA LEU A 849 -36.34 28.90 22.78
C LEU A 849 -35.76 30.32 22.86
N ARG A 850 -36.62 31.34 22.73
CA ARG A 850 -36.23 32.75 22.90
C ARG A 850 -35.89 33.09 24.37
N SER A 851 -36.60 32.54 25.34
CA SER A 851 -36.28 32.70 26.77
C SER A 851 -34.97 32.01 27.13
N LEU A 852 -34.78 30.77 26.68
CA LEU A 852 -33.56 29.99 26.94
C LEU A 852 -32.31 30.59 26.30
N SER A 853 -32.41 31.14 25.08
CA SER A 853 -31.29 31.87 24.45
C SER A 853 -30.95 33.19 25.18
N ARG A 854 -31.88 33.76 25.94
CA ARG A 854 -31.69 34.95 26.79
C ARG A 854 -31.34 34.61 28.25
N LYS A 855 -31.06 33.34 28.56
CA LYS A 855 -30.76 32.83 29.91
C LYS A 855 -31.91 32.89 30.92
N TYR A 856 -33.16 32.96 30.45
CA TYR A 856 -34.35 32.86 31.29
C TYR A 856 -34.94 31.45 31.21
N GLU A 857 -35.26 30.86 32.36
CA GLU A 857 -35.96 29.57 32.44
C GLU A 857 -37.45 29.81 32.68
N PRO A 858 -38.33 29.41 31.75
CA PRO A 858 -39.76 29.58 31.95
C PRO A 858 -40.26 28.67 33.09
N MET A 859 -41.15 29.21 33.92
CA MET A 859 -41.80 28.49 35.02
C MET A 859 -42.51 27.23 34.50
N GLN A 860 -42.45 26.14 35.27
CA GLN A 860 -43.13 24.89 34.96
C GLN A 860 -44.11 24.56 36.09
N THR A 861 -45.35 24.24 35.74
CA THR A 861 -46.31 23.69 36.72
C THR A 861 -46.10 22.19 36.86
N VAL A 862 -46.01 21.69 38.10
CA VAL A 862 -45.91 20.25 38.39
C VAL A 862 -47.28 19.73 38.83
N ILE A 863 -47.87 18.82 38.06
CA ILE A 863 -49.12 18.12 38.44
C ILE A 863 -48.81 16.62 38.52
N SER A 864 -49.04 16.00 39.68
CA SER A 864 -48.85 14.56 39.90
C SER A 864 -47.45 14.02 39.53
N GLY A 865 -46.40 14.82 39.76
CA GLY A 865 -45.01 14.45 39.45
C GLY A 865 -44.63 14.55 37.96
N VAL A 866 -45.54 15.07 37.13
CA VAL A 866 -45.30 15.34 35.70
C VAL A 866 -45.19 16.85 35.51
N TYR A 867 -44.14 17.28 34.79
CA TYR A 867 -43.89 18.69 34.48
C TYR A 867 -44.73 19.10 33.27
N TYR A 868 -45.52 20.16 33.41
CA TYR A 868 -46.28 20.80 32.35
C TYR A 868 -45.63 22.15 32.02
N GLU A 869 -45.60 22.51 30.73
CA GLU A 869 -45.22 23.86 30.32
C GLU A 869 -46.43 24.79 30.53
N ASP A 870 -46.22 25.91 31.23
CA ASP A 870 -47.28 26.90 31.39
C ASP A 870 -47.61 27.50 30.03
N ASP A 871 -48.78 27.15 29.50
CA ASP A 871 -49.35 27.75 28.31
C ASP A 871 -49.76 29.19 28.67
N TYR A 872 -48.90 30.16 28.38
CA TYR A 872 -49.27 31.58 28.40
C TYR A 872 -50.15 31.87 27.18
N GLY A 873 -51.35 31.30 27.17
CA GLY A 873 -52.47 31.75 26.37
C GLY A 873 -52.96 33.09 26.90
N ASP A 874 -53.14 34.05 25.99
CA ASP A 874 -53.84 35.33 26.19
C ASP A 874 -53.21 36.36 27.13
N LEU A 875 -52.08 36.94 26.69
CA LEU A 875 -51.74 38.34 26.99
C LEU A 875 -51.09 38.99 25.74
N GLU A 876 -51.90 39.28 24.73
CA GLU A 876 -51.67 40.46 23.88
C GLU A 876 -52.70 41.52 24.25
N SER A 877 -52.27 42.53 24.99
CA SER A 877 -52.76 43.92 24.96
C SER A 877 -51.97 44.72 25.98
N ASP A 878 -50.94 45.43 25.51
CA ASP A 878 -50.94 46.89 25.59
C ASP A 878 -49.61 47.46 25.09
N ASP A 879 -49.70 48.09 23.92
CA ASP A 879 -48.97 49.31 23.63
C ASP A 879 -49.34 50.36 24.69
N SER A 880 -48.60 50.42 25.78
CA SER A 880 -48.32 51.67 26.51
C SER A 880 -47.47 51.37 27.74
N PHE A 881 -46.26 51.91 27.78
CA PHE A 881 -45.76 52.74 28.88
C PHE A 881 -44.28 53.05 28.59
N SER A 882 -44.09 54.12 27.82
CA SER A 882 -42.96 55.00 28.03
C SER A 882 -43.02 55.55 29.46
N PHE A 883 -41.96 55.41 30.24
CA PHE A 883 -41.47 56.49 31.10
C PHE A 883 -39.98 56.30 31.39
N SER A 884 -39.26 57.41 31.23
CA SER A 884 -37.94 57.75 31.78
C SER A 884 -37.73 57.19 33.19
N MET A 885 -36.52 56.82 33.61
CA MET A 885 -35.24 57.54 33.53
C MET A 885 -34.09 56.53 33.69
#